data_AF-A0A7J6N2I7-F1
#
_entry.id   AF-A0A7J6N2I7-F1
#
_cell.length_a   1.000
_cell.length_b   1.000
_cell.length_c   1.000
_cell.angle_alpha   90.00
_cell.angle_beta   90.00
_cell.angle_gamma   90.00
#
_symmetry.space_group_name_H-M   'P 1'
#
loop_
_entity.id
_entity.type
_entity.pdbx_description
1 polymer ?
#
loop_
_entity_poly.entity_id
_entity_poly.type
_entity_poly.pdbx_seq_one_letter_code
_entity_poly.pdbx_strand_id
1 'polypeptide(L)'
;MLSSLRRAVLGSAAVLRTSIRPASTVCHHHTNGSWEARGSGAFAYGLCGVVAAAVAGATMGGLITNRPVECDEAKLAYSKGGKWVEVGDASNFRSGEMYLLMVDGEHSILLFRSNKGHLHATGSRCTYKGCSLKEGLFVNDTVVCPMHDAAYDVATGIPIRGPGLDGLASYRVEERRDGKVYVDVPKSRDMWAGGREPVPMAQRDPRNKEVFAIVGGGAAAASACEAMRYNGYTGRIVMITREAHLPYDRPELSKRLDPARDATKLYLRTPEFYERHGVEVITNTTVVGVDDEGKEIDMLTAEGERKQLVYDKCLYAAGADPIVPDVLGSDAENIHFLRTAEDATRIADSLRVGHKVLIIGSGFIAMEMASALEDKGVDVAIVGHDGKPLERILGKKVARFFSSGLEANKMKYYGNSEVRLFRYTKDLHGEGSSGDTINGCELTDGAVLPVDVVIVGIGTDPNTEPVKGVDLLPDGSLPTDPYLAVVMPGGTSSDSLYAAGDVASCPDAKTGDLTRVQHWDVAMQQGRVAAGNMAGRHARYMTSPFFWTTLFGRSLQYVGNTGGREQSDHFDDVYIEGDVDKCNFVAFYCKGDTVVAAATVGRDPVASVVEEMMNRQKMPKTSELKLGICNADDITRRLHKLDKEKPKRLKRRVAEGEEENHPSEEQTPH
;
A
#
# COMPACT_ATOMS: atom_id res chain seq x y z
N MET A 1 -13.98 30.76 51.96
CA MET A 1 -13.77 32.05 51.25
C MET A 1 -14.49 31.92 49.91
N LEU A 2 -15.67 32.51 49.71
CA LEU A 2 -15.91 33.93 49.41
C LEU A 2 -15.18 34.38 48.12
N SER A 3 -15.79 35.00 47.09
CA SER A 3 -17.18 35.08 46.59
C SER A 3 -17.25 36.11 45.45
N SER A 4 -18.08 35.87 44.42
CA SER A 4 -18.65 36.90 43.50
C SER A 4 -17.65 37.65 42.56
N LEU A 5 -18.01 38.22 41.40
CA LEU A 5 -19.14 39.11 41.08
C LEU A 5 -19.57 39.08 39.59
N ARG A 6 -20.84 39.47 39.32
CA ARG A 6 -21.41 39.80 37.99
C ARG A 6 -21.79 41.29 37.91
N ARG A 7 -21.74 41.90 36.71
CA ARG A 7 -22.56 43.01 36.10
C ARG A 7 -21.66 43.78 35.10
N ALA A 8 -21.99 44.14 33.85
CA ALA A 8 -23.23 44.53 33.12
C ALA A 8 -23.55 46.05 33.14
N VAL A 9 -24.20 46.57 32.06
CA VAL A 9 -24.58 47.98 31.72
C VAL A 9 -23.51 48.76 30.90
N LEU A 10 -23.79 49.62 29.89
CA LEU A 10 -24.79 49.71 28.77
C LEU A 10 -24.48 50.96 27.90
N GLY A 11 -24.93 51.01 26.63
CA GLY A 11 -24.94 52.20 25.75
C GLY A 11 -24.69 51.85 24.26
N SER A 12 -25.72 51.72 23.39
CA SER A 12 -26.40 52.81 22.63
C SER A 12 -25.46 53.53 21.64
N ALA A 13 -25.67 53.61 20.33
CA ALA A 13 -26.74 53.13 19.40
C ALA A 13 -26.13 53.04 17.95
N ALA A 14 -26.81 52.91 16.78
CA ALA A 14 -28.23 52.99 16.41
C ALA A 14 -28.56 52.27 15.06
N VAL A 15 -29.82 51.83 14.93
CA VAL A 15 -30.73 51.82 13.75
C VAL A 15 -30.16 51.73 12.31
N LEU A 16 -30.49 50.62 11.62
CA LEU A 16 -31.36 50.65 10.42
C LEU A 16 -31.97 49.26 10.13
N ARG A 17 -33.28 49.22 9.84
CA ARG A 17 -34.09 48.03 9.52
C ARG A 17 -34.60 48.13 8.09
N THR A 18 -34.60 46.99 7.37
CA THR A 18 -35.69 46.49 6.50
C THR A 18 -35.46 44.96 6.36
N SER A 19 -36.26 44.05 6.93
CA SER A 19 -37.62 43.60 6.54
C SER A 19 -37.70 43.23 5.05
N ILE A 20 -38.19 42.05 4.62
CA ILE A 20 -39.40 41.31 5.06
C ILE A 20 -39.19 39.76 4.97
N ARG A 21 -40.00 38.97 5.70
CA ARG A 21 -40.02 37.48 5.73
C ARG A 21 -41.33 36.91 5.08
N PRO A 22 -41.52 35.58 4.93
CA PRO A 22 -42.24 34.98 3.79
C PRO A 22 -43.74 34.71 4.04
N ALA A 23 -44.41 34.14 3.03
CA ALA A 23 -45.73 33.52 3.17
C ALA A 23 -45.73 32.08 2.63
N SER A 24 -46.29 31.18 3.43
CA SER A 24 -46.59 29.77 3.12
C SER A 24 -48.05 29.59 2.72
N THR A 25 -48.40 28.56 1.95
CA THR A 25 -49.75 27.96 2.05
C THR A 25 -49.73 26.46 1.74
N VAL A 26 -50.54 25.71 2.47
CA VAL A 26 -50.76 24.26 2.40
C VAL A 26 -52.23 24.03 2.02
N CYS A 27 -52.55 23.02 1.21
CA CYS A 27 -53.80 22.24 1.36
C CYS A 27 -53.81 20.94 0.55
N HIS A 28 -54.75 20.05 0.92
CA HIS A 28 -54.79 18.61 0.62
C HIS A 28 -55.81 18.19 -0.47
N HIS A 29 -55.68 16.90 -0.86
CA HIS A 29 -56.73 15.90 -1.14
C HIS A 29 -57.18 15.56 -2.59
N HIS A 30 -56.78 14.33 -2.97
CA HIS A 30 -57.59 13.17 -3.41
C HIS A 30 -58.31 13.04 -4.77
N THR A 31 -58.12 11.81 -5.29
CA THR A 31 -59.03 10.92 -6.08
C THR A 31 -59.19 11.06 -7.60
N ASN A 32 -58.68 10.01 -8.27
CA ASN A 32 -59.25 9.22 -9.39
C ASN A 32 -60.15 9.89 -10.43
N GLY A 33 -59.71 9.84 -11.70
CA GLY A 33 -60.53 10.05 -12.90
C GLY A 33 -59.87 9.41 -14.12
N SER A 34 -60.66 8.77 -14.98
CA SER A 34 -60.19 7.80 -15.98
C SER A 34 -60.43 8.23 -17.44
N TRP A 35 -59.45 7.92 -18.30
CA TRP A 35 -59.53 7.64 -19.76
C TRP A 35 -59.50 8.76 -20.82
N GLU A 36 -58.71 8.44 -21.86
CA GLU A 36 -58.79 8.78 -23.30
C GLU A 36 -58.55 10.20 -23.87
N ALA A 37 -57.29 10.38 -24.32
CA ALA A 37 -56.92 10.48 -25.75
C ALA A 37 -56.69 11.85 -26.43
N ARG A 38 -55.70 11.81 -27.34
CA ARG A 38 -55.27 12.77 -28.38
C ARG A 38 -54.45 13.99 -27.92
N GLY A 39 -53.23 14.11 -28.48
CA GLY A 39 -52.37 15.28 -28.25
C GLY A 39 -50.91 15.09 -28.70
N SER A 40 -50.67 14.57 -29.91
CA SER A 40 -49.31 14.41 -30.46
C SER A 40 -48.60 15.77 -30.58
N GLY A 41 -47.67 16.07 -29.66
CA GLY A 41 -46.98 17.37 -29.66
C GLY A 41 -45.91 17.63 -28.59
N ALA A 42 -45.62 16.68 -27.68
CA ALA A 42 -44.74 16.94 -26.52
C ALA A 42 -43.40 16.17 -26.53
N PHE A 43 -43.16 15.24 -27.47
CA PHE A 43 -41.98 14.36 -27.43
C PHE A 43 -40.67 14.98 -27.98
N ALA A 44 -40.78 16.06 -28.78
CA ALA A 44 -39.62 16.70 -29.42
C ALA A 44 -38.79 17.60 -28.48
N TYR A 45 -39.38 18.18 -27.44
CA TYR A 45 -38.68 19.11 -26.55
C TYR A 45 -38.06 18.44 -25.31
N GLY A 46 -38.58 17.28 -24.88
CA GLY A 46 -37.98 16.50 -23.80
C GLY A 46 -36.64 15.85 -24.19
N LEU A 47 -36.58 15.26 -25.39
CA LEU A 47 -35.37 14.57 -25.85
C LEU A 47 -34.20 15.54 -26.08
N CYS A 48 -34.44 16.71 -26.68
CA CYS A 48 -33.40 17.73 -26.84
C CYS A 48 -32.89 18.27 -25.50
N GLY A 49 -33.75 18.39 -24.48
CA GLY A 49 -33.33 18.80 -23.13
C GLY A 49 -32.43 17.76 -22.47
N VAL A 50 -32.80 16.47 -22.51
CA VAL A 50 -32.01 15.38 -21.92
C VAL A 50 -30.71 15.13 -22.69
N VAL A 51 -30.73 15.18 -24.02
CA VAL A 51 -29.50 15.07 -24.84
C VAL A 51 -28.60 16.28 -24.65
N ALA A 52 -29.13 17.50 -24.55
CA ALA A 52 -28.30 18.68 -24.23
C ALA A 52 -27.68 18.60 -22.82
N ALA A 53 -28.42 18.13 -21.81
CA ALA A 53 -27.88 17.91 -20.47
C ALA A 53 -26.85 16.77 -20.44
N ALA A 54 -27.07 15.67 -21.17
CA ALA A 54 -26.13 14.55 -21.26
C ALA A 54 -24.87 14.91 -22.06
N VAL A 55 -24.98 15.69 -23.13
CA VAL A 55 -23.83 16.20 -23.90
C VAL A 55 -23.09 17.29 -23.13
N ALA A 56 -23.78 18.19 -22.43
CA ALA A 56 -23.14 19.15 -21.52
C ALA A 56 -22.46 18.45 -20.33
N GLY A 57 -23.08 17.43 -19.76
CA GLY A 57 -22.50 16.58 -18.71
C GLY A 57 -21.31 15.75 -19.19
N ALA A 58 -21.36 15.20 -20.41
CA ALA A 58 -20.26 14.44 -20.99
C ALA A 58 -19.11 15.33 -21.48
N THR A 59 -19.39 16.56 -21.94
CA THR A 59 -18.35 17.53 -22.31
C THR A 59 -17.74 18.19 -21.08
N MET A 60 -18.51 18.61 -20.07
CA MET A 60 -17.95 19.09 -18.80
C MET A 60 -17.25 17.97 -18.03
N GLY A 61 -17.84 16.78 -17.92
CA GLY A 61 -17.19 15.60 -17.32
C GLY A 61 -15.92 15.19 -18.06
N GLY A 62 -15.92 15.22 -19.40
CA GLY A 62 -14.74 14.98 -20.23
C GLY A 62 -13.69 16.10 -20.18
N LEU A 63 -14.08 17.33 -19.83
CA LEU A 63 -13.18 18.46 -19.58
C LEU A 63 -12.68 18.52 -18.12
N ILE A 64 -13.29 17.76 -17.21
CA ILE A 64 -12.85 17.63 -15.80
C ILE A 64 -11.95 16.39 -15.64
N THR A 65 -12.23 15.29 -16.35
CA THR A 65 -11.44 14.04 -16.27
C THR A 65 -10.22 13.98 -17.18
N ASN A 66 -9.99 15.00 -18.02
CA ASN A 66 -8.93 14.98 -19.04
C ASN A 66 -8.18 16.30 -19.21
N ARG A 67 -8.32 17.24 -18.25
CA ARG A 67 -7.25 18.22 -18.05
C ARG A 67 -6.03 17.45 -17.52
N PRO A 68 -4.80 17.76 -17.96
CA PRO A 68 -3.66 17.51 -17.07
C PRO A 68 -3.97 18.21 -15.75
N VAL A 69 -3.41 17.76 -14.63
CA VAL A 69 -3.39 18.63 -13.45
C VAL A 69 -2.59 19.86 -13.86
N GLU A 70 -3.27 20.94 -14.23
CA GLU A 70 -2.68 22.27 -14.26
C GLU A 70 -2.18 22.44 -12.85
N CYS A 71 -0.86 22.38 -12.69
CA CYS A 71 -0.19 22.69 -11.46
C CYS A 71 -0.52 24.15 -11.18
N ASP A 72 -1.59 24.35 -10.41
CA ASP A 72 -1.89 25.59 -9.74
C ASP A 72 -0.63 25.96 -8.95
N GLU A 73 0.16 26.90 -9.46
CA GLU A 73 1.49 27.21 -8.93
C GLU A 73 1.43 27.61 -7.44
N ALA A 74 0.24 28.00 -6.96
CA ALA A 74 -0.07 28.26 -5.57
C ALA A 74 -0.08 27.02 -4.65
N LYS A 75 -0.20 25.81 -5.20
CA LYS A 75 -0.21 24.53 -4.45
C LYS A 75 1.15 23.84 -4.39
N LEU A 76 2.11 24.26 -5.21
CA LEU A 76 3.44 23.68 -5.22
C LEU A 76 4.21 24.10 -3.97
N ALA A 77 4.71 23.09 -3.25
CA ALA A 77 5.58 23.24 -2.09
C ALA A 77 6.99 23.63 -2.58
N TYR A 78 7.10 24.88 -3.02
CA TYR A 78 8.36 25.49 -3.44
C TYR A 78 9.05 26.13 -2.23
N SER A 79 10.37 25.97 -2.13
CA SER A 79 11.19 26.73 -1.19
C SER A 79 11.10 28.24 -1.51
N LYS A 80 10.26 28.98 -0.78
CA LYS A 80 9.97 30.39 -1.09
C LYS A 80 11.17 31.30 -0.79
N GLY A 81 11.60 32.04 -1.81
CA GLY A 81 12.59 33.12 -1.65
C GLY A 81 14.04 32.68 -1.70
N GLY A 82 14.37 31.69 -2.52
CA GLY A 82 15.72 31.16 -2.69
C GLY A 82 16.73 32.08 -3.39
N LYS A 83 17.85 31.48 -3.78
CA LYS A 83 18.93 32.02 -4.62
C LYS A 83 18.90 31.25 -5.94
N TRP A 84 18.80 31.97 -7.06
CA TRP A 84 19.02 31.37 -8.38
C TRP A 84 20.48 30.95 -8.55
N VAL A 85 20.70 29.67 -8.79
CA VAL A 85 22.00 29.07 -9.11
C VAL A 85 21.99 28.61 -10.56
N GLU A 86 23.03 28.97 -11.32
CA GLU A 86 23.27 28.43 -12.65
C GLU A 86 23.71 26.97 -12.54
N VAL A 87 23.05 26.06 -13.24
CA VAL A 87 23.36 24.62 -13.18
C VAL A 87 23.93 24.05 -14.48
N GLY A 88 23.94 24.82 -15.56
CA GLY A 88 24.59 24.48 -16.83
C GLY A 88 23.76 24.86 -18.07
N ASP A 89 24.32 24.65 -19.25
CA ASP A 89 23.61 24.89 -20.52
C ASP A 89 22.49 23.88 -20.76
N ALA A 90 21.36 24.37 -21.26
CA ALA A 90 20.15 23.59 -21.50
C ALA A 90 20.34 22.40 -22.46
N SER A 91 21.32 22.51 -23.38
CA SER A 91 21.72 21.46 -24.33
C SER A 91 22.37 20.25 -23.67
N ASN A 92 22.92 20.40 -22.46
CA ASN A 92 23.55 19.31 -21.71
C ASN A 92 22.51 18.40 -21.03
N PHE A 93 21.27 18.88 -20.87
CA PHE A 93 20.16 18.15 -20.26
C PHE A 93 19.23 17.59 -21.34
N ARG A 94 19.33 16.29 -21.61
CA ARG A 94 18.59 15.58 -22.65
C ARG A 94 17.23 15.11 -22.14
N SER A 95 16.22 15.10 -23.03
CA SER A 95 14.86 14.67 -22.69
C SER A 95 14.80 13.18 -22.33
N GLY A 96 14.11 12.87 -21.22
CA GLY A 96 14.02 11.55 -20.62
C GLY A 96 15.19 11.20 -19.69
N GLU A 97 15.98 12.18 -19.24
CA GLU A 97 17.13 11.97 -18.35
C GLU A 97 17.05 12.81 -17.07
N MET A 98 17.80 12.35 -16.05
CA MET A 98 17.94 13.02 -14.75
C MET A 98 19.41 13.14 -14.33
N TYR A 99 19.74 14.25 -13.69
CA TYR A 99 21.10 14.70 -13.40
C TYR A 99 21.22 15.07 -11.91
N LEU A 100 22.20 14.50 -11.23
CA LEU A 100 22.54 14.83 -9.85
C LEU A 100 23.49 16.02 -9.86
N LEU A 101 23.08 17.14 -9.29
CA LEU A 101 23.79 18.42 -9.39
C LEU A 101 24.07 18.99 -8.00
N MET A 102 25.29 19.47 -7.78
CA MET A 102 25.68 20.22 -6.58
C MET A 102 25.44 21.70 -6.82
N VAL A 103 24.73 22.39 -5.91
CA VAL A 103 24.30 23.79 -6.13
C VAL A 103 25.02 24.84 -5.29
N ASP A 104 25.66 24.42 -4.19
CA ASP A 104 26.45 25.30 -3.32
C ASP A 104 27.72 24.62 -2.76
N GLY A 105 28.06 23.43 -3.27
CA GLY A 105 29.17 22.60 -2.81
C GLY A 105 28.84 21.65 -1.66
N GLU A 106 27.73 21.85 -0.95
CA GLU A 106 27.28 20.98 0.15
C GLU A 106 26.01 20.19 -0.22
N HIS A 107 25.06 20.83 -0.91
CA HIS A 107 23.74 20.28 -1.20
C HIS A 107 23.62 19.76 -2.63
N SER A 108 22.94 18.63 -2.78
CA SER A 108 22.62 18.02 -4.07
C SER A 108 21.12 18.07 -4.37
N ILE A 109 20.79 18.33 -5.62
CA ILE A 109 19.44 18.24 -6.19
C ILE A 109 19.43 17.23 -7.34
N LEU A 110 18.24 16.76 -7.73
CA LEU A 110 18.03 16.14 -9.02
C LEU A 110 17.34 17.11 -9.96
N LEU A 111 17.94 17.32 -11.13
CA LEU A 111 17.33 18.00 -12.27
C LEU A 111 16.83 16.94 -13.26
N PHE A 112 15.58 17.07 -13.71
CA PHE A 112 14.95 16.20 -14.69
C PHE A 112 14.63 17.00 -15.95
N ARG A 113 14.82 16.44 -17.14
CA ARG A 113 14.15 16.92 -18.36
C ARG A 113 13.16 15.85 -18.82
N SER A 114 11.86 16.15 -18.72
CA SER A 114 10.78 15.28 -19.22
C SER A 114 10.92 14.94 -20.71
N ASN A 115 10.27 13.87 -21.16
CA ASN A 115 10.16 13.57 -22.59
C ASN A 115 9.36 14.63 -23.38
N LYS A 116 8.61 15.49 -22.68
CA LYS A 116 7.92 16.68 -23.23
C LYS A 116 8.85 17.90 -23.36
N GLY A 117 10.04 17.86 -22.78
CA GLY A 117 11.03 18.95 -22.79
C GLY A 117 10.98 19.89 -21.58
N HIS A 118 9.99 19.79 -20.71
CA HIS A 118 9.92 20.54 -19.45
C HIS A 118 11.04 20.13 -18.49
N LEU A 119 11.61 21.12 -17.79
CA LEU A 119 12.60 20.92 -16.74
C LEU A 119 11.93 20.97 -15.36
N HIS A 120 12.34 20.08 -14.48
CA HIS A 120 11.90 20.01 -13.08
C HIS A 120 13.09 19.78 -12.17
N ALA A 121 13.03 20.21 -10.91
CA ALA A 121 14.08 19.94 -9.93
C ALA A 121 13.50 19.55 -8.58
N THR A 122 14.07 18.52 -7.95
CA THR A 122 13.67 18.03 -6.63
C THR A 122 14.86 17.74 -5.71
N GLY A 123 14.59 17.43 -4.44
CA GLY A 123 15.56 16.76 -3.57
C GLY A 123 16.10 15.47 -4.20
N SER A 124 17.38 15.17 -3.96
CA SER A 124 18.09 14.05 -4.60
C SER A 124 17.93 12.69 -3.92
N ARG A 125 17.33 12.64 -2.73
CA ARG A 125 17.23 11.45 -1.88
C ARG A 125 15.77 11.10 -1.57
N CYS A 126 15.45 9.81 -1.61
CA CYS A 126 14.14 9.27 -1.31
C CYS A 126 13.70 9.60 0.14
N THR A 127 12.46 10.05 0.34
CA THR A 127 11.98 10.50 1.65
C THR A 127 11.74 9.36 2.65
N TYR A 128 11.69 8.10 2.19
CA TYR A 128 11.58 6.93 3.06
C TYR A 128 12.91 6.64 3.81
N LYS A 129 13.88 6.00 3.16
CA LYS A 129 15.17 5.59 3.78
C LYS A 129 16.40 6.33 3.21
N GLY A 130 16.20 7.42 2.47
CA GLY A 130 17.31 8.28 2.01
C GLY A 130 18.13 7.76 0.82
N CYS A 131 17.67 6.73 0.10
CA CYS A 131 18.34 6.19 -1.08
C CYS A 131 18.56 7.29 -2.15
N SER A 132 19.67 7.21 -2.90
CA SER A 132 19.92 8.12 -4.03
C SER A 132 18.89 7.87 -5.13
N LEU A 133 18.07 8.87 -5.45
CA LEU A 133 17.09 8.74 -6.54
C LEU A 133 17.78 8.76 -7.92
N LYS A 134 19.04 9.20 -8.02
CA LYS A 134 19.81 9.21 -9.27
C LYS A 134 20.06 7.81 -9.85
N GLU A 135 20.06 6.79 -9.00
CA GLU A 135 20.22 5.37 -9.37
C GLU A 135 18.88 4.67 -9.64
N GLY A 136 17.77 5.39 -9.42
CA GLY A 136 16.42 4.94 -9.68
C GLY A 136 16.00 5.03 -11.14
N LEU A 137 14.70 4.81 -11.36
CA LEU A 137 14.05 4.93 -12.66
C LEU A 137 13.41 6.32 -12.80
N PHE A 138 13.51 6.93 -13.99
CA PHE A 138 12.79 8.16 -14.34
C PHE A 138 11.97 7.94 -15.62
N VAL A 139 10.65 7.91 -15.49
CA VAL A 139 9.67 7.65 -16.57
C VAL A 139 8.36 8.38 -16.28
N ASN A 140 7.63 8.82 -17.32
CA ASN A 140 6.31 9.45 -17.19
C ASN A 140 6.24 10.55 -16.10
N ASP A 141 7.23 11.45 -16.11
CA ASP A 141 7.39 12.55 -15.16
C ASP A 141 7.40 12.12 -13.68
N THR A 142 7.78 10.85 -13.43
CA THR A 142 7.85 10.20 -12.13
C THR A 142 9.27 9.66 -11.87
N VAL A 143 9.80 9.89 -10.67
CA VAL A 143 11.07 9.29 -10.22
C VAL A 143 10.80 8.20 -9.19
N VAL A 144 11.38 7.01 -9.39
CA VAL A 144 11.15 5.80 -8.58
C VAL A 144 12.43 5.41 -7.85
N CYS A 145 12.33 5.18 -6.54
CA CYS A 145 13.42 4.76 -5.68
C CYS A 145 13.99 3.39 -6.08
N PRO A 146 15.31 3.24 -6.31
CA PRO A 146 15.89 1.99 -6.80
C PRO A 146 15.77 0.81 -5.82
N MET A 147 15.64 1.08 -4.52
CA MET A 147 15.65 0.04 -3.47
C MET A 147 14.26 -0.35 -2.96
N HIS A 148 13.36 0.62 -2.85
CA HIS A 148 12.10 0.50 -2.12
C HIS A 148 10.88 0.91 -2.94
N ASP A 149 11.06 1.24 -4.22
CA ASP A 149 10.01 1.54 -5.20
C ASP A 149 9.10 2.76 -4.92
N ALA A 150 9.38 3.50 -3.83
CA ALA A 150 8.80 4.82 -3.55
C ALA A 150 8.92 5.76 -4.77
N ALA A 151 7.78 6.15 -5.30
CA ALA A 151 7.67 6.93 -6.53
C ALA A 151 7.10 8.32 -6.27
N TYR A 152 7.68 9.34 -6.88
CA TYR A 152 7.34 10.76 -6.68
C TYR A 152 7.11 11.44 -8.02
N ASP A 153 6.07 12.27 -8.09
CA ASP A 153 5.84 13.17 -9.22
C ASP A 153 6.95 14.24 -9.23
N VAL A 154 7.70 14.39 -10.33
CA VAL A 154 8.87 15.28 -10.35
C VAL A 154 8.51 16.76 -10.43
N ALA A 155 7.29 17.10 -10.82
CA ALA A 155 6.82 18.48 -10.90
C ALA A 155 6.38 19.03 -9.54
N THR A 156 5.76 18.17 -8.72
CA THR A 156 5.15 18.50 -7.43
C THR A 156 5.93 18.00 -6.21
N GLY A 157 6.80 17.00 -6.40
CA GLY A 157 7.50 16.29 -5.33
C GLY A 157 6.63 15.28 -4.57
N ILE A 158 5.32 15.24 -4.81
CA ILE A 158 4.35 14.47 -4.02
C ILE A 158 4.56 12.96 -4.25
N PRO A 159 4.50 12.11 -3.20
CA PRO A 159 4.57 10.66 -3.36
C PRO A 159 3.33 10.15 -4.10
N ILE A 160 3.56 9.53 -5.26
CA ILE A 160 2.54 8.80 -6.04
C ILE A 160 2.37 7.38 -5.47
N ARG A 161 3.50 6.73 -5.15
CA ARG A 161 3.56 5.35 -4.64
C ARG A 161 4.44 5.27 -3.39
N GLY A 162 4.03 4.43 -2.45
CA GLY A 162 4.74 4.17 -1.21
C GLY A 162 6.08 3.45 -1.38
N PRO A 163 6.84 3.26 -0.29
CA PRO A 163 6.51 3.61 1.10
C PRO A 163 6.76 5.08 1.51
N GLY A 164 7.09 5.98 0.57
CA GLY A 164 7.24 7.42 0.87
C GLY A 164 5.96 8.06 1.43
N LEU A 165 6.09 8.84 2.51
CA LEU A 165 5.00 9.62 3.14
C LEU A 165 5.19 11.13 2.98
N ASP A 166 6.43 11.62 3.04
CA ASP A 166 6.75 13.02 2.73
C ASP A 166 7.01 13.21 1.24
N GLY A 167 6.69 14.39 0.70
CA GLY A 167 7.10 14.80 -0.63
C GLY A 167 8.58 15.13 -0.69
N LEU A 168 9.18 14.99 -1.87
CA LEU A 168 10.46 15.62 -2.18
C LEU A 168 10.28 17.14 -2.15
N ALA A 169 11.26 17.87 -1.63
CA ALA A 169 11.30 19.31 -1.82
C ALA A 169 11.43 19.63 -3.32
N SER A 170 10.61 20.54 -3.83
CA SER A 170 10.59 20.93 -5.25
C SER A 170 11.13 22.34 -5.44
N TYR A 171 11.97 22.51 -6.47
CA TYR A 171 12.66 23.76 -6.78
C TYR A 171 12.18 24.31 -8.13
N ARG A 172 12.07 25.64 -8.23
CA ARG A 172 11.70 26.29 -9.50
C ARG A 172 12.87 26.22 -10.46
N VAL A 173 12.60 25.94 -11.73
CA VAL A 173 13.61 25.85 -12.79
C VAL A 173 13.27 26.82 -13.91
N GLU A 174 14.25 27.60 -14.36
CA GLU A 174 14.16 28.53 -15.49
C GLU A 174 15.21 28.18 -16.54
N GLU A 175 14.79 27.87 -17.76
CA GLU A 175 15.65 27.97 -18.95
C GLU A 175 15.61 29.43 -19.44
N ARG A 176 16.73 30.14 -19.37
CA ARG A 176 16.82 31.57 -19.72
C ARG A 176 17.23 31.77 -21.18
N ARG A 177 17.07 33.01 -21.67
CA ARG A 177 17.28 33.39 -23.08
C ARG A 177 18.72 33.23 -23.59
N ASP A 178 19.67 33.09 -22.67
CA ASP A 178 21.07 32.76 -22.93
C ASP A 178 21.32 31.25 -23.15
N GLY A 179 20.27 30.42 -23.06
CA GLY A 179 20.35 28.98 -23.19
C GLY A 179 20.78 28.26 -21.91
N LYS A 180 20.84 28.96 -20.78
CA LYS A 180 21.27 28.40 -19.49
C LYS A 180 20.11 28.04 -18.59
N VAL A 181 20.29 27.00 -17.79
CA VAL A 181 19.32 26.56 -16.78
C VAL A 181 19.71 27.10 -15.41
N TYR A 182 18.74 27.68 -14.72
CA TYR A 182 18.84 28.16 -13.36
C TYR A 182 17.84 27.44 -12.47
N VAL A 183 18.24 27.15 -11.22
CA VAL A 183 17.36 26.57 -10.18
C VAL A 183 17.29 27.50 -8.98
N ASP A 184 16.09 27.75 -8.46
CA ASP A 184 15.85 28.55 -7.26
C ASP A 184 15.95 27.67 -6.02
N VAL A 185 17.07 27.76 -5.31
CA VAL A 185 17.40 26.88 -4.17
C VAL A 185 17.47 27.65 -2.85
N PRO A 186 17.26 27.00 -1.68
CA PRO A 186 17.28 27.68 -0.39
C PRO A 186 18.56 28.49 -0.10
N LYS A 187 18.40 29.63 0.60
CA LYS A 187 19.49 30.60 0.85
C LYS A 187 20.43 30.25 2.00
N SER A 188 20.00 29.41 2.94
CA SER A 188 20.78 29.01 4.11
C SER A 188 20.57 27.53 4.41
N ARG A 189 21.53 26.92 5.10
CA ARG A 189 21.54 25.48 5.39
C ARG A 189 20.29 25.02 6.15
N ASP A 190 19.80 25.83 7.09
CA ASP A 190 18.62 25.50 7.90
C ASP A 190 17.30 25.47 7.10
N MET A 191 17.28 26.06 5.90
CA MET A 191 16.15 25.99 4.97
C MET A 191 16.18 24.74 4.08
N TRP A 192 17.29 23.99 4.04
CA TRP A 192 17.36 22.69 3.38
C TRP A 192 16.78 21.62 4.31
N ALA A 193 15.46 21.42 4.26
CA ALA A 193 14.70 20.50 5.11
C ALA A 193 14.95 19.00 4.79
N GLY A 194 16.21 18.58 4.67
CA GLY A 194 16.62 17.23 4.28
C GLY A 194 16.18 16.82 2.87
N GLY A 195 15.74 17.77 2.04
CA GLY A 195 15.13 17.52 0.74
C GLY A 195 13.69 16.99 0.80
N ARG A 196 12.98 17.19 1.94
CA ARG A 196 11.59 16.78 2.14
C ARG A 196 10.67 18.00 2.31
N GLU A 197 9.43 17.92 1.82
CA GLU A 197 8.37 18.85 2.20
C GLU A 197 7.06 18.11 2.56
N PRO A 198 6.27 18.64 3.53
CA PRO A 198 4.97 18.07 3.87
C PRO A 198 4.02 18.14 2.68
N VAL A 199 3.30 17.04 2.41
CA VAL A 199 2.27 17.02 1.36
C VAL A 199 1.15 17.99 1.73
N PRO A 200 0.70 18.89 0.83
CA PRO A 200 -0.43 19.77 1.10
C PRO A 200 -1.71 18.99 1.40
N MET A 201 -2.31 19.23 2.56
CA MET A 201 -3.47 18.47 3.07
C MET A 201 -4.55 19.41 3.60
N ALA A 202 -5.82 19.01 3.39
CA ALA A 202 -6.96 19.67 3.98
C ALA A 202 -6.91 19.62 5.52
N GLN A 203 -7.66 20.54 6.12
CA GLN A 203 -7.81 20.67 7.56
C GLN A 203 -9.21 20.25 7.99
N ARG A 204 -9.36 19.84 9.24
CA ARG A 204 -10.67 19.50 9.81
C ARG A 204 -11.58 20.73 9.81
N ASP A 205 -12.77 20.61 9.21
CA ASP A 205 -13.86 21.57 9.38
C ASP A 205 -14.84 21.02 10.41
N PRO A 206 -15.02 21.65 11.59
CA PRO A 206 -16.01 21.24 12.58
C PRO A 206 -17.47 21.33 12.10
N ARG A 207 -17.73 22.01 10.97
CA ARG A 207 -19.06 22.10 10.34
C ARG A 207 -19.36 20.87 9.48
N ASN A 208 -18.33 20.23 8.90
CA ASN A 208 -18.54 18.92 8.29
C ASN A 208 -18.69 17.88 9.41
N LYS A 209 -19.88 17.27 9.45
CA LYS A 209 -20.29 16.28 10.45
C LYS A 209 -20.07 14.84 10.00
N GLU A 210 -19.75 14.61 8.73
CA GLU A 210 -19.42 13.28 8.22
C GLU A 210 -18.31 12.65 9.06
N VAL A 211 -18.38 11.34 9.23
CA VAL A 211 -17.43 10.52 9.99
C VAL A 211 -16.91 9.39 9.10
N PHE A 212 -15.63 9.47 8.74
CA PHE A 212 -14.93 8.36 8.11
C PHE A 212 -14.14 7.59 9.17
N ALA A 213 -14.52 6.33 9.37
CA ALA A 213 -13.85 5.41 10.28
C ALA A 213 -12.71 4.66 9.57
N ILE A 214 -11.66 4.33 10.32
CA ILE A 214 -10.57 3.46 9.88
C ILE A 214 -10.35 2.43 11.00
N VAL A 215 -10.62 1.16 10.71
CA VAL A 215 -10.39 0.05 11.65
C VAL A 215 -9.01 -0.54 11.37
N GLY A 216 -8.11 -0.47 12.35
CA GLY A 216 -6.71 -0.89 12.26
C GLY A 216 -5.72 0.27 12.34
N GLY A 217 -4.51 -0.01 12.83
CA GLY A 217 -3.40 0.95 12.96
C GLY A 217 -2.21 0.67 12.04
N GLY A 218 -2.40 -0.08 10.94
CA GLY A 218 -1.33 -0.51 10.04
C GLY A 218 -0.97 0.47 8.90
N ALA A 219 -0.16 0.00 7.94
CA ALA A 219 0.29 0.76 6.78
C ALA A 219 -0.86 1.33 5.93
N ALA A 220 -1.90 0.52 5.73
CA ALA A 220 -3.12 0.92 5.04
C ALA A 220 -3.84 2.05 5.77
N ALA A 221 -4.00 1.95 7.10
CA ALA A 221 -4.65 2.97 7.92
C ALA A 221 -3.89 4.31 7.93
N ALA A 222 -2.56 4.26 8.09
CA ALA A 222 -1.72 5.46 8.01
C ALA A 222 -1.85 6.16 6.64
N SER A 223 -1.72 5.39 5.56
CA SER A 223 -1.78 5.93 4.19
C SER A 223 -3.17 6.42 3.82
N ALA A 224 -4.21 5.76 4.32
CA ALA A 224 -5.61 6.15 4.15
C ALA A 224 -5.91 7.50 4.83
N CYS A 225 -5.47 7.67 6.08
CA CYS A 225 -5.62 8.92 6.83
C CYS A 225 -5.03 10.12 6.06
N GLU A 226 -3.80 10.00 5.57
CA GLU A 226 -3.15 11.04 4.77
C GLU A 226 -3.88 11.25 3.43
N ALA A 227 -4.28 10.18 2.75
CA ALA A 227 -5.00 10.27 1.48
C ALA A 227 -6.37 10.92 1.61
N MET A 228 -7.13 10.73 2.70
CA MET A 228 -8.39 11.43 2.93
C MET A 228 -8.17 12.95 2.96
N ARG A 229 -7.21 13.41 3.77
CA ARG A 229 -6.90 14.84 3.90
C ARG A 229 -6.28 15.42 2.63
N TYR A 230 -5.42 14.67 1.93
CA TYR A 230 -4.87 15.06 0.62
C TYR A 230 -5.97 15.27 -0.43
N ASN A 231 -6.97 14.38 -0.48
CA ASN A 231 -8.09 14.45 -1.41
C ASN A 231 -9.21 15.40 -0.97
N GLY A 232 -8.96 16.28 0.02
CA GLY A 232 -9.88 17.36 0.38
C GLY A 232 -10.94 17.01 1.42
N TYR A 233 -10.94 15.82 2.01
CA TYR A 233 -11.92 15.46 3.03
C TYR A 233 -11.73 16.27 4.31
N THR A 234 -12.74 17.05 4.70
CA THR A 234 -12.74 17.94 5.87
C THR A 234 -13.51 17.40 7.08
N GLY A 235 -14.19 16.26 6.95
CA GLY A 235 -14.97 15.64 8.02
C GLY A 235 -14.12 14.96 9.11
N ARG A 236 -14.79 14.27 10.04
CA ARG A 236 -14.15 13.55 11.14
C ARG A 236 -13.43 12.31 10.60
N ILE A 237 -12.20 12.09 11.02
CA ILE A 237 -11.50 10.82 10.81
C ILE A 237 -11.31 10.20 12.19
N VAL A 238 -11.77 8.96 12.36
CA VAL A 238 -11.58 8.18 13.59
C VAL A 238 -10.85 6.88 13.22
N MET A 239 -9.60 6.77 13.66
CA MET A 239 -8.81 5.55 13.54
C MET A 239 -8.90 4.75 14.84
N ILE A 240 -9.22 3.47 14.77
CA ILE A 240 -9.40 2.59 15.93
C ILE A 240 -8.40 1.45 15.83
N THR A 241 -7.59 1.22 16.88
CA THR A 241 -6.62 0.14 16.92
C THR A 241 -6.56 -0.52 18.30
N ARG A 242 -6.44 -1.85 18.31
CA ARG A 242 -6.27 -2.64 19.54
C ARG A 242 -4.88 -2.49 20.16
N GLU A 243 -3.88 -2.09 19.37
CA GLU A 243 -2.51 -1.89 19.84
C GLU A 243 -2.39 -0.57 20.63
N ALA A 244 -1.41 -0.47 21.53
CA ALA A 244 -1.15 0.73 22.32
C ALA A 244 -0.52 1.88 21.51
N HIS A 245 -0.13 1.61 20.26
CA HIS A 245 0.75 2.43 19.45
C HIS A 245 0.03 3.18 18.31
N LEU A 246 0.56 4.35 17.95
CA LEU A 246 0.27 5.00 16.68
C LEU A 246 0.87 4.17 15.52
N PRO A 247 0.37 4.29 14.27
CA PRO A 247 0.90 3.54 13.14
C PRO A 247 2.43 3.63 12.97
N TYR A 248 3.08 2.48 12.83
CA TYR A 248 4.54 2.32 12.84
C TYR A 248 5.05 1.35 11.76
N ASP A 249 6.33 1.48 11.39
CA ASP A 249 7.03 0.68 10.37
C ASP A 249 7.24 -0.78 10.81
N ARG A 250 6.19 -1.59 10.72
CA ARG A 250 6.17 -3.00 11.11
C ARG A 250 7.25 -3.87 10.41
N PRO A 251 7.64 -3.63 9.13
CA PRO A 251 8.78 -4.28 8.49
C PRO A 251 10.14 -4.13 9.18
N GLU A 252 10.32 -3.20 10.13
CA GLU A 252 11.57 -3.12 10.92
C GLU A 252 11.63 -4.18 12.02
N LEU A 253 10.50 -4.67 12.53
CA LEU A 253 10.45 -5.59 13.68
C LEU A 253 11.18 -6.91 13.42
N SER A 254 11.10 -7.45 12.21
CA SER A 254 11.77 -8.69 11.78
C SER A 254 13.22 -8.48 11.33
N LYS A 255 13.57 -7.25 10.94
CA LYS A 255 14.93 -6.89 10.48
C LYS A 255 15.85 -6.55 11.64
N ARG A 256 15.29 -5.95 12.70
CA ARG A 256 16.02 -5.45 13.86
C ARG A 256 15.16 -5.64 15.09
N LEU A 257 15.56 -6.57 15.96
CA LEU A 257 14.84 -6.82 17.23
C LEU A 257 15.07 -5.70 18.25
N ASP A 258 16.16 -4.94 18.15
CA ASP A 258 16.52 -3.93 19.16
C ASP A 258 15.62 -2.66 19.09
N PRO A 259 15.24 -2.10 17.92
CA PRO A 259 14.26 -1.01 17.81
C PRO A 259 12.87 -1.30 18.39
N ALA A 260 12.44 -2.57 18.46
CA ALA A 260 11.11 -2.91 18.98
C ALA A 260 10.91 -2.53 20.46
N ARG A 261 12.00 -2.46 21.23
CA ARG A 261 12.01 -2.02 22.63
C ARG A 261 11.50 -0.58 22.84
N ASP A 262 11.39 0.20 21.77
CA ASP A 262 10.77 1.53 21.77
C ASP A 262 10.09 1.79 20.43
N ALA A 263 8.86 1.27 20.30
CA ALA A 263 8.04 1.41 19.10
C ALA A 263 7.82 2.88 18.67
N THR A 264 7.96 3.86 19.56
CA THR A 264 7.81 5.28 19.21
C THR A 264 8.84 5.75 18.19
N LYS A 265 10.01 5.11 18.14
CA LYS A 265 11.05 5.33 17.12
C LYS A 265 10.69 4.78 15.74
N LEU A 266 9.69 3.91 15.66
CA LEU A 266 9.18 3.32 14.42
C LEU A 266 7.90 4.01 13.93
N TYR A 267 7.34 4.96 14.68
CA TYR A 267 6.11 5.67 14.31
C TYR A 267 6.27 6.36 12.93
N LEU A 268 5.31 6.13 12.05
CA LEU A 268 5.27 6.69 10.70
C LEU A 268 5.02 8.21 10.74
N ARG A 269 4.27 8.67 11.74
CA ARG A 269 3.93 10.07 12.00
C ARG A 269 3.95 10.34 13.51
N THR A 270 4.34 11.54 13.89
CA THR A 270 4.36 11.96 15.30
C THR A 270 2.93 12.24 15.80
N PRO A 271 2.67 12.26 17.12
CA PRO A 271 1.34 12.59 17.66
C PRO A 271 0.80 13.94 17.16
N GLU A 272 1.67 14.94 17.03
CA GLU A 272 1.33 16.30 16.60
C GLU A 272 0.86 16.36 15.14
N PHE A 273 1.19 15.36 14.32
CA PHE A 273 0.65 15.24 12.97
C PHE A 273 -0.85 14.93 13.01
N TYR A 274 -1.26 13.94 13.81
CA TYR A 274 -2.66 13.54 13.93
C TYR A 274 -3.51 14.66 14.56
N GLU A 275 -2.99 15.32 15.60
CA GLU A 275 -3.63 16.51 16.18
C GLU A 275 -3.79 17.63 15.14
N ARG A 276 -2.72 18.00 14.44
CA ARG A 276 -2.72 19.07 13.43
C ARG A 276 -3.78 18.82 12.35
N HIS A 277 -3.92 17.59 11.87
CA HIS A 277 -4.87 17.24 10.81
C HIS A 277 -6.26 16.84 11.34
N GLY A 278 -6.52 16.99 12.64
CA GLY A 278 -7.80 16.69 13.28
C GLY A 278 -8.23 15.24 13.05
N VAL A 279 -7.33 14.31 13.36
CA VAL A 279 -7.50 12.86 13.27
C VAL A 279 -7.55 12.30 14.68
N GLU A 280 -8.63 11.60 15.00
CA GLU A 280 -8.81 10.97 16.31
C GLU A 280 -8.26 9.55 16.23
N VAL A 281 -7.23 9.21 17.02
CA VAL A 281 -6.66 7.85 17.08
C VAL A 281 -7.00 7.25 18.43
N ILE A 282 -7.84 6.21 18.42
CA ILE A 282 -8.29 5.46 19.58
C ILE A 282 -7.45 4.17 19.66
N THR A 283 -6.46 4.17 20.55
CA THR A 283 -5.61 2.99 20.84
C THR A 283 -6.24 2.08 21.89
N ASN A 284 -5.65 0.92 22.14
CA ASN A 284 -6.09 -0.05 23.16
C ASN A 284 -7.58 -0.42 23.06
N THR A 285 -8.14 -0.41 21.84
CA THR A 285 -9.57 -0.61 21.60
C THR A 285 -9.79 -1.59 20.46
N THR A 286 -10.39 -2.73 20.77
CA THR A 286 -10.71 -3.79 19.82
C THR A 286 -12.06 -3.52 19.18
N VAL A 287 -12.13 -3.54 17.85
CA VAL A 287 -13.41 -3.59 17.13
C VAL A 287 -13.93 -5.02 17.18
N VAL A 288 -15.17 -5.19 17.64
CA VAL A 288 -15.85 -6.48 17.85
C VAL A 288 -17.14 -6.60 17.03
N GLY A 289 -17.41 -5.63 16.16
CA GLY A 289 -18.52 -5.63 15.23
C GLY A 289 -18.40 -4.48 14.24
N VAL A 290 -18.64 -4.76 12.96
CA VAL A 290 -18.85 -3.78 11.91
C VAL A 290 -20.14 -4.17 11.19
N ASP A 291 -21.10 -3.25 11.21
CA ASP A 291 -22.37 -3.32 10.49
C ASP A 291 -22.35 -2.24 9.39
N ASP A 292 -22.48 -2.66 8.13
CA ASP A 292 -22.54 -1.75 6.98
C ASP A 292 -23.97 -1.27 6.66
N GLU A 293 -25.00 -2.05 7.05
CA GLU A 293 -26.40 -1.65 6.87
C GLU A 293 -26.79 -0.59 7.91
N GLY A 294 -26.46 -0.86 9.19
CA GLY A 294 -26.63 0.11 10.28
C GLY A 294 -25.60 1.25 10.27
N LYS A 295 -24.45 1.05 9.60
CA LYS A 295 -23.26 1.92 9.63
C LYS A 295 -22.72 2.17 11.05
N GLU A 296 -22.61 1.09 11.81
CA GLU A 296 -22.18 1.09 13.20
C GLU A 296 -20.94 0.22 13.40
N ILE A 297 -20.03 0.67 14.26
CA ILE A 297 -18.85 -0.07 14.71
C ILE A 297 -18.95 -0.27 16.22
N ASP A 298 -19.01 -1.53 16.65
CA ASP A 298 -18.97 -1.94 18.04
C ASP A 298 -17.51 -2.09 18.49
N MET A 299 -17.18 -1.48 19.63
CA MET A 299 -15.84 -1.42 20.20
C MET A 299 -15.82 -1.92 21.64
N LEU A 300 -14.70 -2.54 22.03
CA LEU A 300 -14.38 -2.92 23.40
C LEU A 300 -13.03 -2.30 23.78
N THR A 301 -13.00 -1.46 24.81
CA THR A 301 -11.73 -0.91 25.31
C THR A 301 -10.96 -1.95 26.14
N ALA A 302 -9.67 -1.72 26.40
CA ALA A 302 -8.86 -2.58 27.25
C ALA A 302 -9.42 -2.73 28.69
N GLU A 303 -10.18 -1.75 29.18
CA GLU A 303 -10.89 -1.81 30.47
C GLU A 303 -12.22 -2.60 30.42
N GLY A 304 -12.59 -3.14 29.25
CA GLY A 304 -13.83 -3.87 29.02
C GLY A 304 -15.06 -2.99 28.77
N GLU A 305 -14.89 -1.69 28.56
CA GLU A 305 -16.02 -0.78 28.27
C GLU A 305 -16.50 -0.98 26.81
N ARG A 306 -17.80 -1.25 26.64
CA ARG A 306 -18.42 -1.31 25.30
C ARG A 306 -18.75 0.09 24.81
N LYS A 307 -18.31 0.42 23.60
CA LYS A 307 -18.57 1.70 22.92
C LYS A 307 -19.07 1.44 21.51
N GLN A 308 -19.72 2.43 20.93
CA GLN A 308 -20.22 2.35 19.55
C GLN A 308 -19.85 3.63 18.79
N LEU A 309 -19.56 3.50 17.50
CA LEU A 309 -19.32 4.61 16.58
C LEU A 309 -20.20 4.46 15.33
N VAL A 310 -21.08 5.45 15.10
CA VAL A 310 -21.78 5.62 13.82
C VAL A 310 -20.83 6.26 12.81
N TYR A 311 -20.85 5.79 11.56
CA TYR A 311 -20.01 6.28 10.47
C TYR A 311 -20.80 6.59 9.18
N ASP A 312 -20.21 7.37 8.28
CA ASP A 312 -20.73 7.58 6.92
C ASP A 312 -20.05 6.65 5.92
N LYS A 313 -18.72 6.46 6.09
CA LYS A 313 -17.90 5.41 5.43
C LYS A 313 -16.88 4.81 6.42
N CYS A 314 -16.53 3.54 6.24
CA CYS A 314 -15.54 2.82 7.01
C CYS A 314 -14.48 2.18 6.09
N LEU A 315 -13.21 2.33 6.43
CA LEU A 315 -12.12 1.51 5.88
C LEU A 315 -11.75 0.43 6.89
N TYR A 316 -12.01 -0.83 6.55
CA TYR A 316 -11.59 -1.98 7.32
C TYR A 316 -10.18 -2.42 6.91
N ALA A 317 -9.21 -2.14 7.78
CA ALA A 317 -7.77 -2.36 7.57
C ALA A 317 -7.15 -3.09 8.78
N ALA A 318 -7.89 -4.02 9.38
CA ALA A 318 -7.51 -4.78 10.58
C ALA A 318 -6.31 -5.73 10.38
N GLY A 319 -5.89 -5.94 9.13
CA GLY A 319 -4.75 -6.79 8.77
C GLY A 319 -5.00 -8.27 9.01
N ALA A 320 -3.97 -8.98 9.46
CA ALA A 320 -3.95 -10.40 9.72
C ALA A 320 -3.13 -10.72 10.98
N ASP A 321 -3.38 -11.87 11.61
CA ASP A 321 -2.71 -12.36 12.82
C ASP A 321 -1.94 -13.66 12.55
N PRO A 322 -0.83 -13.96 13.26
CA PRO A 322 -0.05 -15.19 13.07
C PRO A 322 -0.87 -16.46 13.27
N ILE A 323 -0.71 -17.43 12.37
CA ILE A 323 -1.30 -18.76 12.54
C ILE A 323 -0.60 -19.48 13.69
N VAL A 324 -1.37 -19.90 14.69
CA VAL A 324 -0.91 -20.77 15.79
C VAL A 324 -0.91 -22.23 15.29
N PRO A 325 0.19 -22.98 15.42
CA PRO A 325 0.22 -24.39 15.03
C PRO A 325 -0.73 -25.23 15.88
N ASP A 326 -1.44 -26.18 15.26
CA ASP A 326 -2.19 -27.22 15.97
C ASP A 326 -1.23 -28.33 16.46
N VAL A 327 -0.33 -27.94 17.38
CA VAL A 327 0.63 -28.81 18.05
C VAL A 327 0.44 -28.63 19.55
N LEU A 328 0.32 -29.76 20.27
CA LEU A 328 0.15 -29.75 21.73
C LEU A 328 1.27 -28.93 22.39
N GLY A 329 0.85 -27.91 23.14
CA GLY A 329 1.76 -27.03 23.86
C GLY A 329 2.26 -25.80 23.08
N SER A 330 1.59 -25.39 22.02
CA SER A 330 1.94 -24.16 21.26
C SER A 330 1.72 -22.84 22.03
N ASP A 331 1.24 -22.92 23.27
CA ASP A 331 0.96 -21.82 24.20
C ASP A 331 2.03 -21.62 25.30
N ALA A 332 3.11 -22.41 25.27
CA ALA A 332 4.24 -22.28 26.21
C ALA A 332 4.91 -20.90 26.18
N GLU A 333 5.41 -20.43 27.33
CA GLU A 333 5.91 -19.05 27.48
C GLU A 333 7.08 -18.68 26.55
N ASN A 334 7.94 -19.67 26.24
CA ASN A 334 9.09 -19.52 25.36
C ASN A 334 8.80 -19.84 23.88
N ILE A 335 7.52 -19.97 23.51
CA ILE A 335 7.05 -19.96 22.12
C ILE A 335 6.57 -18.55 21.78
N HIS A 336 7.09 -18.01 20.68
CA HIS A 336 6.84 -16.65 20.26
C HIS A 336 6.34 -16.59 18.82
N PHE A 337 5.48 -15.62 18.57
CA PHE A 337 5.06 -15.19 17.25
C PHE A 337 5.63 -13.79 17.01
N LEU A 338 5.70 -13.34 15.76
CA LEU A 338 6.10 -11.97 15.45
C LEU A 338 5.03 -11.24 14.63
N ARG A 339 4.30 -10.32 15.27
CA ARG A 339 3.41 -9.37 14.60
C ARG A 339 3.51 -7.96 15.17
N THR A 340 3.57 -7.78 16.49
CA THR A 340 3.55 -6.49 17.20
C THR A 340 4.93 -6.06 17.72
N ALA A 341 5.07 -4.81 18.17
CA ALA A 341 6.32 -4.35 18.78
C ALA A 341 6.59 -5.04 20.14
N GLU A 342 5.51 -5.36 20.86
CA GLU A 342 5.50 -6.14 22.09
C GLU A 342 5.99 -7.57 21.83
N ASP A 343 5.60 -8.20 20.71
CA ASP A 343 6.09 -9.51 20.29
C ASP A 343 7.61 -9.51 20.06
N ALA A 344 8.11 -8.56 19.27
CA ALA A 344 9.54 -8.42 19.00
C ALA A 344 10.33 -8.11 20.28
N THR A 345 9.75 -7.36 21.22
CA THR A 345 10.34 -7.12 22.55
C THR A 345 10.41 -8.40 23.37
N ARG A 346 9.34 -9.22 23.42
CA ARG A 346 9.33 -10.52 24.11
C ARG A 346 10.37 -11.48 23.54
N ILE A 347 10.52 -11.55 22.21
CA ILE A 347 11.58 -12.30 21.55
C ILE A 347 12.97 -11.77 21.95
N ALA A 348 13.18 -10.44 21.89
CA ALA A 348 14.46 -9.83 22.26
C ALA A 348 14.82 -10.07 23.74
N ASP A 349 13.84 -10.20 24.63
CA ASP A 349 14.04 -10.42 26.06
C ASP A 349 14.16 -11.90 26.46
N SER A 350 13.74 -12.87 25.64
CA SER A 350 13.94 -14.31 25.90
C SER A 350 15.30 -14.84 25.41
N LEU A 351 15.95 -14.16 24.47
CA LEU A 351 17.23 -14.60 23.88
C LEU A 351 18.43 -14.36 24.82
N ARG A 352 19.31 -15.36 24.95
CA ARG A 352 20.62 -15.27 25.63
C ARG A 352 21.71 -15.94 24.81
N VAL A 353 22.95 -15.51 24.97
CA VAL A 353 24.11 -16.16 24.33
C VAL A 353 24.17 -17.64 24.73
N GLY A 354 24.26 -18.52 23.73
CA GLY A 354 24.25 -19.97 23.89
C GLY A 354 22.86 -20.63 23.89
N HIS A 355 21.76 -19.87 23.84
CA HIS A 355 20.42 -20.45 23.63
C HIS A 355 20.32 -21.12 22.26
N LYS A 356 19.53 -22.19 22.20
CA LYS A 356 19.10 -22.90 21.00
C LYS A 356 17.74 -22.38 20.58
N VAL A 357 17.70 -21.75 19.42
CA VAL A 357 16.49 -21.12 18.88
C VAL A 357 15.96 -21.96 17.75
N LEU A 358 14.71 -22.41 17.86
CA LEU A 358 13.99 -23.05 16.78
C LEU A 358 13.10 -22.05 16.07
N ILE A 359 13.23 -21.93 14.75
CA ILE A 359 12.30 -21.19 13.91
C ILE A 359 11.41 -22.19 13.17
N ILE A 360 10.09 -22.08 13.34
CA ILE A 360 9.11 -22.93 12.67
C ILE A 360 8.52 -22.17 11.49
N GLY A 361 8.69 -22.71 10.29
CA GLY A 361 8.36 -22.07 9.03
C GLY A 361 9.61 -21.61 8.27
N SER A 362 9.48 -21.48 6.96
CA SER A 362 10.58 -21.09 6.05
C SER A 362 10.16 -20.04 5.02
N GLY A 363 9.17 -19.22 5.39
CA GLY A 363 8.73 -18.02 4.68
C GLY A 363 9.56 -16.77 5.03
N PHE A 364 9.18 -15.61 4.50
CA PHE A 364 9.97 -14.38 4.64
C PHE A 364 10.23 -13.97 6.09
N ILE A 365 9.20 -13.92 6.95
CA ILE A 365 9.36 -13.55 8.36
C ILE A 365 10.30 -14.51 9.10
N ALA A 366 10.17 -15.83 8.88
CA ALA A 366 11.05 -16.83 9.48
C ALA A 366 12.52 -16.65 9.04
N MET A 367 12.74 -16.34 7.75
CA MET A 367 14.07 -16.09 7.23
C MET A 367 14.66 -14.73 7.68
N GLU A 368 13.84 -13.68 7.78
CA GLU A 368 14.25 -12.38 8.33
C GLU A 368 14.67 -12.54 9.80
N MET A 369 13.90 -13.33 10.57
CA MET A 369 14.25 -13.69 11.95
C MET A 369 15.54 -14.51 12.04
N ALA A 370 15.78 -15.47 11.16
CA ALA A 370 17.06 -16.16 11.09
C ALA A 370 18.21 -15.16 10.84
N SER A 371 18.06 -14.25 9.87
CA SER A 371 19.06 -13.21 9.58
C SER A 371 19.26 -12.22 10.73
N ALA A 372 18.24 -11.88 11.50
CA ALA A 372 18.35 -10.97 12.64
C ALA A 372 19.07 -11.59 13.86
N LEU A 373 19.27 -12.92 13.86
CA LEU A 373 19.93 -13.67 14.93
C LEU A 373 21.41 -14.01 14.64
N GLU A 374 21.89 -13.77 13.41
CA GLU A 374 23.26 -14.04 12.92
C GLU A 374 24.35 -13.64 13.95
N ASP A 375 24.31 -12.40 14.43
CA ASP A 375 25.29 -11.84 15.37
C ASP A 375 24.87 -11.92 16.86
N LYS A 376 23.76 -12.61 17.19
CA LYS A 376 23.22 -12.64 18.57
C LYS A 376 23.81 -13.75 19.45
N GLY A 377 24.68 -14.60 18.91
CA GLY A 377 25.41 -15.63 19.66
C GLY A 377 24.55 -16.82 20.10
N VAL A 378 23.54 -17.18 19.31
CA VAL A 378 22.60 -18.30 19.52
C VAL A 378 22.82 -19.42 18.48
N ASP A 379 22.45 -20.66 18.79
CA ASP A 379 22.41 -21.78 17.82
C ASP A 379 21.03 -21.83 17.17
N VAL A 380 20.92 -21.54 15.87
CA VAL A 380 19.64 -21.42 15.16
C VAL A 380 19.38 -22.66 14.30
N ALA A 381 18.24 -23.30 14.57
CA ALA A 381 17.64 -24.33 13.73
C ALA A 381 16.34 -23.80 13.10
N ILE A 382 16.07 -24.18 11.85
CA ILE A 382 14.86 -23.81 11.12
C ILE A 382 14.20 -25.09 10.61
N VAL A 383 12.90 -25.26 10.83
CA VAL A 383 12.08 -26.40 10.35
C VAL A 383 11.06 -25.89 9.34
N GLY A 384 10.87 -26.60 8.22
CA GLY A 384 9.85 -26.25 7.24
C GLY A 384 9.45 -27.38 6.29
N HIS A 385 8.21 -27.32 5.80
CA HIS A 385 7.64 -28.29 4.87
C HIS A 385 8.41 -28.38 3.53
N ASP A 386 8.99 -27.27 3.06
CA ASP A 386 9.73 -27.23 1.80
C ASP A 386 11.11 -27.90 1.93
N GLY A 387 11.64 -28.45 0.83
CA GLY A 387 12.99 -28.99 0.79
C GLY A 387 14.11 -27.94 0.92
N LYS A 388 13.80 -26.66 0.72
CA LYS A 388 14.67 -25.48 0.95
C LYS A 388 13.82 -24.27 1.37
N PRO A 389 14.39 -23.27 2.06
CA PRO A 389 13.65 -22.06 2.38
C PRO A 389 13.14 -21.33 1.14
N LEU A 390 11.92 -20.79 1.25
CA LEU A 390 11.21 -20.08 0.18
C LEU A 390 11.04 -20.88 -1.14
N GLU A 391 11.25 -22.21 -1.16
CA GLU A 391 11.18 -23.02 -2.39
C GLU A 391 9.80 -23.02 -3.04
N ARG A 392 8.72 -23.02 -2.24
CA ARG A 392 7.34 -22.89 -2.76
C ARG A 392 7.10 -21.55 -3.48
N ILE A 393 7.67 -20.45 -2.97
CA ILE A 393 7.38 -19.08 -3.43
C ILE A 393 8.31 -18.65 -4.58
N LEU A 394 9.60 -18.94 -4.46
CA LEU A 394 10.65 -18.44 -5.37
C LEU A 394 11.25 -19.55 -6.26
N GLY A 395 10.84 -20.80 -6.06
CA GLY A 395 11.28 -21.95 -6.84
C GLY A 395 12.70 -22.43 -6.50
N LYS A 396 12.95 -23.70 -6.84
CA LYS A 396 14.20 -24.44 -6.56
C LYS A 396 15.49 -23.70 -6.92
N LYS A 397 15.51 -22.93 -8.03
CA LYS A 397 16.71 -22.26 -8.52
C LYS A 397 17.12 -21.09 -7.61
N VAL A 398 16.16 -20.28 -7.18
CA VAL A 398 16.35 -19.08 -6.33
C VAL A 398 16.47 -19.47 -4.86
N ALA A 399 15.72 -20.49 -4.40
CA ALA A 399 15.79 -20.99 -3.02
C ALA A 399 17.21 -21.34 -2.53
N ARG A 400 18.09 -21.79 -3.44
CA ARG A 400 19.51 -22.08 -3.14
C ARG A 400 20.27 -20.89 -2.52
N PHE A 401 19.97 -19.67 -2.94
CA PHE A 401 20.58 -18.45 -2.39
C PHE A 401 20.34 -18.32 -0.87
N PHE A 402 19.13 -18.68 -0.41
CA PHE A 402 18.81 -18.66 1.03
C PHE A 402 19.44 -19.84 1.79
N SER A 403 19.51 -21.03 1.18
CA SER A 403 20.24 -22.16 1.76
C SER A 403 21.72 -21.83 1.98
N SER A 404 22.40 -21.23 0.99
CA SER A 404 23.79 -20.82 1.13
C SER A 404 24.00 -19.72 2.18
N GLY A 405 23.02 -18.83 2.39
CA GLY A 405 23.03 -17.86 3.48
C GLY A 405 22.96 -18.50 4.87
N LEU A 406 22.11 -19.51 5.06
CA LEU A 406 22.04 -20.29 6.30
C LEU A 406 23.32 -21.08 6.55
N GLU A 407 23.85 -21.75 5.51
CA GLU A 407 25.10 -22.54 5.59
C GLU A 407 26.30 -21.68 5.97
N ALA A 408 26.46 -20.50 5.34
CA ALA A 408 27.53 -19.54 5.66
C ALA A 408 27.48 -19.10 7.13
N ASN A 409 26.28 -18.95 7.67
CA ASN A 409 26.00 -18.56 9.05
C ASN A 409 25.82 -19.75 10.02
N LYS A 410 26.15 -20.97 9.57
CA LYS A 410 26.15 -22.21 10.38
C LYS A 410 24.78 -22.58 10.97
N MET A 411 23.70 -22.03 10.41
CA MET A 411 22.33 -22.30 10.82
C MET A 411 21.84 -23.60 10.16
N LYS A 412 21.08 -24.41 10.89
CA LYS A 412 20.63 -25.73 10.41
C LYS A 412 19.23 -25.64 9.82
N TYR A 413 19.03 -26.20 8.63
CA TYR A 413 17.71 -26.31 7.99
C TYR A 413 17.22 -27.76 7.97
N TYR A 414 16.04 -27.99 8.52
CA TYR A 414 15.32 -29.26 8.55
C TYR A 414 14.13 -29.15 7.58
N GLY A 415 14.40 -29.39 6.29
CA GLY A 415 13.41 -29.32 5.20
C GLY A 415 12.65 -30.63 4.98
N ASN A 416 11.43 -30.54 4.45
CA ASN A 416 10.45 -31.64 4.39
C ASN A 416 10.15 -32.23 5.78
N SER A 417 10.17 -31.40 6.81
CA SER A 417 10.03 -31.80 8.21
C SER A 417 9.13 -30.80 8.95
N GLU A 418 8.46 -31.27 9.98
CA GLU A 418 7.47 -30.53 10.77
C GLU A 418 7.67 -30.81 12.26
N VAL A 419 7.27 -29.89 13.13
CA VAL A 419 7.26 -30.16 14.57
C VAL A 419 6.05 -31.01 14.90
N ARG A 420 6.30 -32.20 15.46
CA ARG A 420 5.28 -33.18 15.86
C ARG A 420 4.75 -32.89 17.28
N LEU A 421 5.63 -32.54 18.21
CA LEU A 421 5.29 -32.21 19.59
C LEU A 421 6.41 -31.41 20.26
N PHE A 422 6.05 -30.57 21.23
CA PHE A 422 6.99 -29.91 22.12
C PHE A 422 7.26 -30.76 23.38
N ARG A 423 8.46 -30.63 23.95
CA ARG A 423 8.92 -31.35 25.14
C ARG A 423 9.17 -30.37 26.28
N TYR A 424 8.70 -30.72 27.46
CA TYR A 424 8.56 -29.80 28.59
C TYR A 424 9.55 -30.02 29.73
N THR A 425 9.77 -28.97 30.52
CA THR A 425 10.70 -28.95 31.66
C THR A 425 10.07 -29.46 32.95
N LYS A 426 9.44 -30.65 32.87
CA LYS A 426 8.72 -31.39 33.90
C LYS A 426 7.48 -30.73 34.51
N ASP A 427 6.39 -31.48 34.42
CA ASP A 427 5.12 -31.41 35.16
C ASP A 427 5.17 -30.63 36.49
N LEU A 428 4.83 -29.34 36.46
CA LEU A 428 4.37 -28.64 37.67
C LEU A 428 2.85 -28.66 37.80
N HIS A 429 2.10 -28.78 36.70
CA HIS A 429 0.63 -28.77 36.71
C HIS A 429 -0.07 -29.83 35.83
N GLY A 430 0.68 -30.70 35.14
CA GLY A 430 0.16 -31.65 34.15
C GLY A 430 0.57 -31.24 32.73
N GLU A 431 0.33 -32.09 31.73
CA GLU A 431 0.79 -31.82 30.36
C GLU A 431 0.10 -30.58 29.75
N GLY A 432 0.91 -29.56 29.39
CA GLY A 432 0.48 -28.46 28.53
C GLY A 432 -0.35 -27.37 29.20
N SER A 433 0.06 -26.88 30.37
CA SER A 433 -0.56 -25.72 31.02
C SER A 433 0.12 -24.40 30.65
N SER A 434 -0.69 -23.34 30.50
CA SER A 434 -0.20 -21.97 30.30
C SER A 434 0.75 -21.56 31.44
N GLY A 435 2.00 -21.26 31.10
CA GLY A 435 3.08 -20.96 32.06
C GLY A 435 4.23 -21.97 32.04
N ASP A 436 4.05 -23.14 31.43
CA ASP A 436 5.14 -24.11 31.25
C ASP A 436 6.12 -23.66 30.14
N THR A 437 7.39 -24.07 30.27
CA THR A 437 8.45 -23.81 29.27
C THR A 437 8.94 -25.10 28.63
N ILE A 438 9.13 -25.05 27.31
CA ILE A 438 9.69 -26.15 26.54
C ILE A 438 11.21 -26.22 26.72
N ASN A 439 11.79 -27.41 26.57
CA ASN A 439 13.24 -27.65 26.47
C ASN A 439 13.65 -28.40 25.19
N GLY A 440 12.69 -28.68 24.31
CA GLY A 440 12.94 -29.35 23.05
C GLY A 440 11.69 -29.59 22.22
N CYS A 441 11.88 -30.16 21.04
CA CYS A 441 10.81 -30.63 20.17
C CYS A 441 11.17 -31.98 19.54
N GLU A 442 10.15 -32.70 19.08
CA GLU A 442 10.31 -33.86 18.20
C GLU A 442 9.81 -33.48 16.80
N LEU A 443 10.54 -33.87 15.76
CA LEU A 443 10.17 -33.67 14.38
C LEU A 443 9.44 -34.89 13.80
N THR A 444 8.75 -34.72 12.68
CA THR A 444 8.04 -35.81 11.98
C THR A 444 8.94 -36.92 11.46
N ASP A 445 10.23 -36.63 11.24
CA ASP A 445 11.28 -37.63 10.91
C ASP A 445 11.83 -38.39 12.14
N GLY A 446 11.38 -38.05 13.34
CA GLY A 446 11.83 -38.65 14.61
C GLY A 446 13.07 -38.01 15.23
N ALA A 447 13.65 -36.97 14.60
CA ALA A 447 14.72 -36.19 15.23
C ALA A 447 14.20 -35.44 16.47
N VAL A 448 15.02 -35.41 17.51
CA VAL A 448 14.73 -34.66 18.74
C VAL A 448 15.72 -33.53 18.87
N LEU A 449 15.21 -32.30 18.90
CA LEU A 449 16.03 -31.10 19.03
C LEU A 449 15.88 -30.54 20.45
N PRO A 450 16.98 -30.25 21.18
CA PRO A 450 16.94 -29.41 22.38
C PRO A 450 16.74 -27.95 21.97
N VAL A 451 15.79 -27.26 22.61
CA VAL A 451 15.31 -25.91 22.22
C VAL A 451 15.02 -25.09 23.47
N ASP A 452 15.56 -23.88 23.54
CA ASP A 452 15.35 -22.94 24.66
C ASP A 452 14.32 -21.85 24.30
N VAL A 453 14.17 -21.51 23.01
CA VAL A 453 13.21 -20.53 22.48
C VAL A 453 12.66 -20.98 21.12
N VAL A 454 11.36 -20.80 20.87
CA VAL A 454 10.72 -21.02 19.57
C VAL A 454 10.21 -19.70 18.99
N ILE A 455 10.38 -19.52 17.68
CA ILE A 455 9.80 -18.42 16.91
C ILE A 455 8.98 -19.02 15.76
N VAL A 456 7.68 -18.74 15.71
CA VAL A 456 6.76 -19.30 14.72
C VAL A 456 6.45 -18.28 13.62
N GLY A 457 6.59 -18.70 12.37
CA GLY A 457 6.38 -17.89 11.17
C GLY A 457 5.82 -18.71 10.01
N ILE A 458 4.72 -19.44 10.24
CA ILE A 458 4.09 -20.36 9.28
C ILE A 458 3.01 -19.73 8.38
N GLY A 459 2.54 -18.52 8.69
CA GLY A 459 1.52 -17.81 7.93
C GLY A 459 0.71 -16.84 8.80
N THR A 460 -0.31 -16.21 8.22
CA THR A 460 -1.23 -15.32 8.95
C THR A 460 -2.66 -15.38 8.40
N ASP A 461 -3.65 -15.41 9.30
CA ASP A 461 -5.07 -15.39 8.98
C ASP A 461 -5.63 -13.96 8.99
N PRO A 462 -6.48 -13.56 8.03
CA PRO A 462 -7.03 -12.22 7.97
C PRO A 462 -8.03 -11.96 9.12
N ASN A 463 -7.94 -10.80 9.74
CA ASN A 463 -8.74 -10.43 10.91
C ASN A 463 -10.17 -9.99 10.49
N THR A 464 -11.01 -10.92 10.04
CA THR A 464 -12.33 -10.63 9.44
C THR A 464 -13.54 -10.88 10.33
N GLU A 465 -13.40 -11.60 11.45
CA GLU A 465 -14.52 -11.98 12.35
C GLU A 465 -15.46 -10.82 12.76
N PRO A 466 -14.98 -9.58 13.02
CA PRO A 466 -15.87 -8.46 13.34
C PRO A 466 -16.81 -8.03 12.21
N VAL A 467 -16.51 -8.35 10.95
CA VAL A 467 -17.29 -7.89 9.78
C VAL A 467 -18.43 -8.86 9.49
N LYS A 468 -19.66 -8.37 9.64
CA LYS A 468 -20.87 -9.18 9.50
C LYS A 468 -21.47 -9.06 8.09
N GLY A 469 -22.17 -10.10 7.64
CA GLY A 469 -22.96 -10.06 6.41
C GLY A 469 -22.15 -10.05 5.10
N VAL A 470 -20.89 -10.49 5.12
CA VAL A 470 -20.03 -10.61 3.94
C VAL A 470 -19.67 -12.07 3.69
N ASP A 471 -19.79 -12.53 2.44
CA ASP A 471 -19.31 -13.85 2.02
C ASP A 471 -17.77 -13.81 1.93
N LEU A 472 -17.10 -14.35 2.95
CA LEU A 472 -15.64 -14.43 2.97
C LEU A 472 -15.11 -15.39 1.90
N LEU A 473 -13.94 -15.08 1.35
CA LEU A 473 -13.22 -16.01 0.47
C LEU A 473 -12.72 -17.24 1.25
N PRO A 474 -12.38 -18.35 0.57
CA PRO A 474 -11.90 -19.57 1.22
C PRO A 474 -10.65 -19.42 2.09
N ASP A 475 -9.92 -18.30 2.01
CA ASP A 475 -8.77 -17.96 2.86
C ASP A 475 -9.13 -16.99 4.01
N GLY A 476 -10.42 -16.81 4.27
CA GLY A 476 -10.97 -15.94 5.31
C GLY A 476 -11.04 -14.46 4.94
N SER A 477 -10.55 -14.04 3.76
CA SER A 477 -10.42 -12.62 3.42
C SER A 477 -11.69 -11.98 2.87
N LEU A 478 -11.77 -10.66 3.01
CA LEU A 478 -12.87 -9.85 2.46
C LEU A 478 -12.67 -9.68 0.94
N PRO A 479 -13.63 -10.08 0.09
CA PRO A 479 -13.59 -9.73 -1.32
C PRO A 479 -13.85 -8.23 -1.51
N THR A 480 -13.11 -7.62 -2.42
CA THR A 480 -13.29 -6.20 -2.81
C THR A 480 -13.47 -6.05 -4.31
N ASP A 481 -14.04 -4.93 -4.73
CA ASP A 481 -14.07 -4.52 -6.12
C ASP A 481 -12.76 -3.79 -6.52
N PRO A 482 -12.55 -3.43 -7.80
CA PRO A 482 -11.36 -2.70 -8.21
C PRO A 482 -11.20 -1.30 -7.60
N TYR A 483 -12.20 -0.77 -6.88
CA TYR A 483 -12.18 0.50 -6.15
C TYR A 483 -11.98 0.32 -4.65
N LEU A 484 -11.80 -0.93 -4.19
CA LEU A 484 -11.60 -1.38 -2.82
C LEU A 484 -12.82 -1.25 -1.91
N ALA A 485 -14.01 -1.11 -2.49
CA ALA A 485 -15.26 -1.32 -1.77
C ALA A 485 -15.45 -2.83 -1.53
N VAL A 486 -15.98 -3.20 -0.36
CA VAL A 486 -16.26 -4.61 -0.03
C VAL A 486 -17.41 -5.12 -0.89
N VAL A 487 -17.26 -6.34 -1.42
CA VAL A 487 -18.31 -7.01 -2.20
C VAL A 487 -19.24 -7.75 -1.25
N MET A 488 -20.50 -7.35 -1.23
CA MET A 488 -21.56 -7.93 -0.42
C MET A 488 -22.16 -9.18 -1.09
N PRO A 489 -22.87 -10.04 -0.35
CA PRO A 489 -23.58 -11.20 -0.90
C PRO A 489 -24.48 -10.80 -2.08
N GLY A 490 -24.39 -11.57 -3.17
CA GLY A 490 -25.03 -11.23 -4.46
C GLY A 490 -24.16 -10.41 -5.41
N GLY A 491 -22.94 -10.03 -5.02
CA GLY A 491 -21.94 -9.44 -5.92
C GLY A 491 -21.99 -7.92 -6.07
N THR A 492 -22.74 -7.22 -5.23
CA THR A 492 -22.80 -5.74 -5.21
C THR A 492 -21.72 -5.15 -4.30
N SER A 493 -21.00 -4.14 -4.77
CA SER A 493 -20.10 -3.34 -3.92
C SER A 493 -20.88 -2.55 -2.87
N SER A 494 -20.33 -2.40 -1.66
CA SER A 494 -20.83 -1.46 -0.65
C SER A 494 -20.51 0.00 -1.03
N ASP A 495 -21.42 0.91 -0.71
CA ASP A 495 -21.20 2.37 -0.81
C ASP A 495 -20.45 2.95 0.42
N SER A 496 -20.38 2.20 1.53
CA SER A 496 -19.86 2.67 2.82
C SER A 496 -18.72 1.85 3.39
N LEU A 497 -18.62 0.55 3.13
CA LEU A 497 -17.55 -0.32 3.63
C LEU A 497 -16.49 -0.59 2.56
N TYR A 498 -15.25 -0.23 2.88
CA TYR A 498 -14.06 -0.47 2.07
C TYR A 498 -13.10 -1.38 2.84
N ALA A 499 -12.21 -2.13 2.15
CA ALA A 499 -11.18 -2.93 2.82
C ALA A 499 -9.80 -2.81 2.15
N ALA A 500 -8.72 -2.86 2.95
CA ALA A 500 -7.35 -2.69 2.47
C ALA A 500 -6.29 -3.37 3.35
N GLY A 501 -5.18 -3.78 2.74
CA GLY A 501 -4.07 -4.49 3.38
C GLY A 501 -4.35 -6.00 3.53
N ASP A 502 -3.61 -6.65 4.44
CA ASP A 502 -3.60 -8.12 4.61
C ASP A 502 -4.98 -8.78 4.80
N VAL A 503 -6.03 -7.99 5.11
CA VAL A 503 -7.40 -8.46 5.36
C VAL A 503 -8.25 -8.61 4.08
N ALA A 504 -7.81 -8.00 2.98
CA ALA A 504 -8.60 -7.83 1.76
C ALA A 504 -8.01 -8.59 0.57
N SER A 505 -8.89 -9.20 -0.22
CA SER A 505 -8.57 -9.68 -1.57
C SER A 505 -9.10 -8.69 -2.61
N CYS A 506 -8.21 -8.23 -3.49
CA CYS A 506 -8.51 -7.27 -4.55
C CYS A 506 -8.35 -7.96 -5.92
N PRO A 507 -9.15 -7.62 -6.95
CA PRO A 507 -8.94 -8.13 -8.30
C PRO A 507 -7.55 -7.75 -8.81
N ASP A 508 -6.78 -8.73 -9.28
CA ASP A 508 -5.50 -8.50 -9.94
C ASP A 508 -5.70 -7.67 -11.21
N ALA A 509 -4.82 -6.69 -11.45
CA ALA A 509 -4.94 -5.74 -12.55
C ALA A 509 -4.81 -6.37 -13.95
N LYS A 510 -4.25 -7.58 -14.05
CA LYS A 510 -4.00 -8.31 -15.30
C LYS A 510 -5.02 -9.43 -15.50
N THR A 511 -5.30 -10.24 -14.48
CA THR A 511 -6.18 -11.42 -14.60
C THR A 511 -7.62 -11.15 -14.19
N GLY A 512 -7.84 -10.20 -13.27
CA GLY A 512 -9.13 -9.96 -12.63
C GLY A 512 -9.44 -10.91 -11.45
N ASP A 513 -8.57 -11.88 -11.15
CA ASP A 513 -8.77 -12.83 -10.05
C ASP A 513 -8.60 -12.13 -8.70
N LEU A 514 -9.48 -12.43 -7.75
CA LEU A 514 -9.36 -11.93 -6.37
C LEU A 514 -8.08 -12.50 -5.72
N THR A 515 -7.17 -11.60 -5.36
CA THR A 515 -5.86 -11.94 -4.79
C THR A 515 -5.66 -11.21 -3.45
N ARG A 516 -5.31 -11.96 -2.41
CA ARG A 516 -4.76 -11.43 -1.16
C ARG A 516 -3.24 -11.29 -1.28
N VAL A 517 -2.71 -10.09 -1.05
CA VAL A 517 -1.25 -9.84 -1.09
C VAL A 517 -0.80 -9.18 0.20
N GLN A 518 0.02 -9.90 0.96
CA GLN A 518 0.37 -9.56 2.34
C GLN A 518 1.67 -8.74 2.43
N HIS A 519 1.72 -7.59 1.76
CA HIS A 519 2.91 -6.77 1.66
C HIS A 519 2.67 -5.30 2.01
N TRP A 520 3.70 -4.70 2.61
CA TRP A 520 3.66 -3.34 3.17
C TRP A 520 3.26 -2.28 2.15
N ASP A 521 3.92 -2.23 0.98
CA ASP A 521 3.59 -1.22 -0.04
C ASP A 521 2.18 -1.41 -0.61
N VAL A 522 1.76 -2.66 -0.82
CA VAL A 522 0.40 -3.01 -1.28
C VAL A 522 -0.64 -2.50 -0.30
N ALA A 523 -0.46 -2.75 1.01
CA ALA A 523 -1.33 -2.22 2.05
C ALA A 523 -1.38 -0.68 2.02
N MET A 524 -0.23 -0.01 1.87
CA MET A 524 -0.20 1.46 1.72
C MET A 524 -0.95 1.94 0.47
N GLN A 525 -0.77 1.29 -0.69
CA GLN A 525 -1.42 1.68 -1.94
C GLN A 525 -2.93 1.46 -1.89
N GLN A 526 -3.36 0.31 -1.38
CA GLN A 526 -4.77 0.03 -1.16
C GLN A 526 -5.39 1.04 -0.21
N GLY A 527 -4.72 1.36 0.90
CA GLY A 527 -5.13 2.43 1.82
C GLY A 527 -5.30 3.79 1.12
N ARG A 528 -4.35 4.21 0.27
CA ARG A 528 -4.45 5.47 -0.51
C ARG A 528 -5.63 5.46 -1.48
N VAL A 529 -5.83 4.36 -2.23
CA VAL A 529 -6.89 4.25 -3.24
C VAL A 529 -8.27 4.22 -2.58
N ALA A 530 -8.46 3.37 -1.56
CA ALA A 530 -9.72 3.26 -0.83
C ALA A 530 -10.11 4.60 -0.19
N ALA A 531 -9.21 5.24 0.55
CA ALA A 531 -9.44 6.56 1.14
C ALA A 531 -9.73 7.66 0.10
N GLY A 532 -9.06 7.60 -1.06
CA GLY A 532 -9.36 8.49 -2.18
C GLY A 532 -10.80 8.32 -2.68
N ASN A 533 -11.25 7.07 -2.85
CA ASN A 533 -12.60 6.75 -3.30
C ASN A 533 -13.66 7.07 -2.24
N MET A 534 -13.35 6.84 -0.94
CA MET A 534 -14.17 7.32 0.18
C MET A 534 -14.38 8.84 0.09
N ALA A 535 -13.30 9.60 -0.14
CA ALA A 535 -13.29 11.06 -0.31
C ALA A 535 -13.78 11.56 -1.69
N GLY A 536 -14.46 10.73 -2.49
CA GLY A 536 -15.13 11.16 -3.73
C GLY A 536 -14.29 11.10 -5.00
N ARG A 537 -13.11 10.45 -4.98
CA ARG A 537 -12.47 9.98 -6.23
C ARG A 537 -13.20 8.77 -6.80
N HIS A 538 -12.81 8.37 -7.99
CA HIS A 538 -13.22 7.12 -8.63
C HIS A 538 -12.01 6.52 -9.36
N ALA A 539 -11.05 5.99 -8.59
CA ALA A 539 -9.79 5.44 -9.08
C ALA A 539 -9.70 3.95 -8.79
N ARG A 540 -9.34 3.16 -9.81
CA ARG A 540 -9.09 1.72 -9.65
C ARG A 540 -7.72 1.46 -9.03
N TYR A 541 -7.62 0.44 -8.17
CA TYR A 541 -6.35 -0.17 -7.82
C TYR A 541 -5.84 -0.98 -9.03
N MET A 542 -4.65 -0.63 -9.54
CA MET A 542 -4.06 -1.20 -10.77
C MET A 542 -2.57 -1.52 -10.62
N THR A 543 -2.02 -1.43 -9.42
CA THR A 543 -0.58 -1.53 -9.16
C THR A 543 -0.15 -3.00 -9.13
N SER A 544 0.86 -3.38 -9.92
CA SER A 544 1.53 -4.68 -9.76
C SER A 544 2.21 -4.70 -8.38
N PRO A 545 1.99 -5.73 -7.55
CA PRO A 545 2.55 -5.72 -6.19
C PRO A 545 4.08 -5.75 -6.22
N PHE A 546 4.69 -4.91 -5.39
CA PHE A 546 6.14 -4.83 -5.19
C PHE A 546 6.46 -5.10 -3.71
N PHE A 547 7.54 -5.83 -3.44
CA PHE A 547 8.14 -5.88 -2.11
C PHE A 547 9.66 -6.07 -2.17
N TRP A 548 10.30 -5.85 -1.02
CA TRP A 548 11.71 -6.14 -0.81
C TRP A 548 11.90 -6.88 0.52
N THR A 549 12.98 -7.65 0.62
CA THR A 549 13.44 -8.28 1.86
C THR A 549 14.96 -8.19 1.92
N THR A 550 15.53 -8.05 3.12
CA THR A 550 16.99 -8.07 3.32
C THR A 550 17.35 -9.26 4.19
N LEU A 551 18.10 -10.20 3.63
CA LEU A 551 18.46 -11.47 4.26
C LEU A 551 19.98 -11.67 4.13
N PHE A 552 20.65 -11.89 5.26
CA PHE A 552 22.11 -12.10 5.37
C PHE A 552 22.91 -11.00 4.63
N GLY A 553 22.52 -9.74 4.86
CA GLY A 553 23.11 -8.55 4.22
C GLY A 553 22.80 -8.37 2.73
N ARG A 554 21.91 -9.17 2.15
CA ARG A 554 21.54 -9.11 0.71
C ARG A 554 20.08 -8.70 0.53
N SER A 555 19.84 -7.71 -0.32
CA SER A 555 18.50 -7.27 -0.70
C SER A 555 17.98 -8.11 -1.87
N LEU A 556 16.79 -8.70 -1.71
CA LEU A 556 16.00 -9.24 -2.81
C LEU A 556 14.77 -8.34 -3.01
N GLN A 557 14.53 -7.93 -4.25
CA GLN A 557 13.27 -7.29 -4.65
C GLN A 557 12.42 -8.28 -5.42
N TYR A 558 11.10 -8.14 -5.35
CA TYR A 558 10.13 -8.96 -6.05
C TYR A 558 8.99 -8.09 -6.57
N VAL A 559 8.54 -8.39 -7.78
CA VAL A 559 7.50 -7.64 -8.49
C VAL A 559 6.54 -8.58 -9.21
N GLY A 560 5.25 -8.23 -9.18
CA GLY A 560 4.18 -9.01 -9.78
C GLY A 560 3.68 -10.10 -8.85
N ASN A 561 2.85 -10.99 -9.37
CA ASN A 561 2.23 -12.06 -8.61
C ASN A 561 2.22 -13.31 -9.48
N THR A 562 2.65 -14.45 -8.92
CA THR A 562 2.51 -15.76 -9.55
C THR A 562 1.09 -16.30 -9.44
N GLY A 563 0.32 -15.83 -8.46
CA GLY A 563 -1.06 -16.26 -8.20
C GLY A 563 -1.14 -17.69 -7.68
N GLY A 564 -2.36 -18.13 -7.34
CA GLY A 564 -2.64 -19.53 -7.00
C GLY A 564 -2.46 -19.92 -5.53
N ARG A 565 -3.27 -20.89 -5.08
CA ARG A 565 -3.17 -21.49 -3.74
C ARG A 565 -2.12 -22.60 -3.69
N GLU A 566 -2.08 -23.41 -4.73
CA GLU A 566 -1.15 -24.54 -4.85
C GLU A 566 0.09 -24.16 -5.65
N GLN A 567 1.24 -24.77 -5.35
CA GLN A 567 2.50 -24.47 -6.04
C GLN A 567 2.43 -24.66 -7.56
N SER A 568 1.60 -25.59 -8.05
CA SER A 568 1.38 -25.82 -9.48
C SER A 568 0.63 -24.70 -10.19
N ASP A 569 -0.07 -23.84 -9.46
CA ASP A 569 -0.78 -22.69 -10.03
C ASP A 569 0.15 -21.48 -10.25
N HIS A 570 1.34 -21.47 -9.63
CA HIS A 570 2.18 -20.28 -9.52
C HIS A 570 2.92 -19.95 -10.84
N PHE A 571 3.73 -20.88 -11.35
CA PHE A 571 4.51 -20.70 -12.58
C PHE A 571 5.02 -22.05 -13.12
N ASP A 572 5.26 -22.13 -14.42
CA ASP A 572 5.77 -23.34 -15.09
C ASP A 572 7.30 -23.41 -15.05
N ASP A 573 7.99 -22.26 -15.11
CA ASP A 573 9.45 -22.17 -15.11
C ASP A 573 9.95 -20.80 -14.60
N VAL A 574 11.22 -20.77 -14.21
CA VAL A 574 11.94 -19.55 -13.82
C VAL A 574 13.14 -19.38 -14.76
N TYR A 575 13.07 -18.40 -15.67
CA TYR A 575 14.20 -18.01 -16.50
C TYR A 575 15.12 -17.08 -15.70
N ILE A 576 16.42 -17.37 -15.64
CA ILE A 576 17.37 -16.60 -14.84
C ILE A 576 18.43 -15.98 -15.75
N GLU A 577 18.61 -14.68 -15.61
CA GLU A 577 19.69 -13.91 -16.22
C GLU A 577 20.71 -13.51 -15.15
N GLY A 578 21.98 -13.83 -15.34
CA GLY A 578 23.04 -13.60 -14.35
C GLY A 578 23.37 -14.85 -13.53
N ASP A 579 23.79 -14.65 -12.29
CA ASP A 579 24.38 -15.70 -11.45
C ASP A 579 23.81 -15.65 -10.02
N VAL A 580 23.08 -16.70 -9.65
CA VAL A 580 22.45 -16.84 -8.33
C VAL A 580 23.50 -17.01 -7.24
N ASP A 581 24.53 -17.80 -7.51
CA ASP A 581 25.55 -18.17 -6.53
C ASP A 581 26.49 -16.97 -6.24
N LYS A 582 26.61 -16.02 -7.19
CA LYS A 582 27.25 -14.71 -7.00
C LYS A 582 26.31 -13.60 -6.50
N CYS A 583 25.05 -13.89 -6.15
CA CYS A 583 24.07 -12.90 -5.69
C CYS A 583 23.86 -11.73 -6.67
N ASN A 584 23.90 -11.99 -7.99
CA ASN A 584 23.79 -10.97 -9.03
C ASN A 584 22.95 -11.48 -10.22
N PHE A 585 21.63 -11.40 -10.09
CA PHE A 585 20.70 -12.01 -11.05
C PHE A 585 19.33 -11.33 -11.15
N VAL A 586 18.64 -11.62 -12.25
CA VAL A 586 17.21 -11.38 -12.46
C VAL A 586 16.56 -12.73 -12.72
N ALA A 587 15.51 -13.07 -11.96
CA ALA A 587 14.71 -14.28 -12.14
C ALA A 587 13.31 -13.89 -12.62
N PHE A 588 12.94 -14.31 -13.83
CA PHE A 588 11.62 -14.08 -14.43
C PHE A 588 10.74 -15.32 -14.29
N TYR A 589 9.64 -15.19 -13.55
CA TYR A 589 8.66 -16.26 -13.34
C TYR A 589 7.69 -16.30 -14.51
N CYS A 590 7.53 -17.46 -15.12
CA CYS A 590 6.87 -17.62 -16.41
C CYS A 590 5.70 -18.60 -16.32
N LYS A 591 4.54 -18.22 -16.84
CA LYS A 591 3.35 -19.07 -16.99
C LYS A 591 2.90 -19.03 -18.46
N GLY A 592 3.01 -20.17 -19.14
CA GLY A 592 2.94 -20.26 -20.60
C GLY A 592 4.00 -19.37 -21.28
N ASP A 593 3.52 -18.46 -22.13
CA ASP A 593 4.36 -17.47 -22.83
C ASP A 593 4.38 -16.09 -22.13
N THR A 594 3.89 -16.01 -20.89
CA THR A 594 3.72 -14.76 -20.13
C THR A 594 4.65 -14.71 -18.92
N VAL A 595 5.34 -13.57 -18.74
CA VAL A 595 6.07 -13.25 -17.51
C VAL A 595 5.09 -12.70 -16.47
N VAL A 596 4.85 -13.45 -15.39
CA VAL A 596 3.86 -13.12 -14.36
C VAL A 596 4.46 -12.31 -13.21
N ALA A 597 5.70 -12.61 -12.83
CA ALA A 597 6.47 -11.94 -11.79
C ALA A 597 7.98 -11.90 -12.14
N ALA A 598 8.75 -11.12 -11.39
CA ALA A 598 10.22 -11.18 -11.40
C ALA A 598 10.82 -10.94 -10.00
N ALA A 599 12.03 -11.45 -9.77
CA ALA A 599 12.85 -11.14 -8.60
C ALA A 599 14.25 -10.67 -9.02
N THR A 600 14.83 -9.73 -8.28
CA THR A 600 16.19 -9.21 -8.52
C THR A 600 17.05 -9.29 -7.27
N VAL A 601 18.34 -9.55 -7.45
CA VAL A 601 19.38 -9.37 -6.43
C VAL A 601 20.59 -8.74 -7.12
N GLY A 602 21.02 -7.56 -6.65
CA GLY A 602 22.18 -6.86 -7.20
C GLY A 602 22.01 -6.27 -8.63
N ARG A 603 20.78 -6.20 -9.14
CA ARG A 603 20.43 -5.79 -10.51
C ARG A 603 19.47 -4.60 -10.55
N ASP A 604 19.59 -3.68 -9.60
CA ASP A 604 18.69 -2.52 -9.49
C ASP A 604 18.98 -1.51 -10.64
N PRO A 605 17.98 -0.78 -11.17
CA PRO A 605 16.57 -0.73 -10.77
C PRO A 605 15.66 -1.65 -11.63
N VAL A 606 16.12 -2.85 -12.04
CA VAL A 606 15.37 -3.71 -12.97
C VAL A 606 13.98 -4.10 -12.43
N ALA A 607 13.78 -4.25 -11.12
CA ALA A 607 12.47 -4.58 -10.57
C ALA A 607 11.43 -3.48 -10.85
N SER A 608 11.74 -2.21 -10.61
CA SER A 608 10.86 -1.07 -10.96
C SER A 608 10.64 -0.92 -12.46
N VAL A 609 11.63 -1.27 -13.29
CA VAL A 609 11.45 -1.33 -14.76
C VAL A 609 10.45 -2.41 -15.16
N VAL A 610 10.54 -3.60 -14.55
CA VAL A 610 9.60 -4.71 -14.78
C VAL A 610 8.21 -4.35 -14.25
N GLU A 611 8.11 -3.69 -13.10
CA GLU A 611 6.87 -3.21 -12.49
C GLU A 611 6.11 -2.27 -13.44
N GLU A 612 6.80 -1.25 -13.96
CA GLU A 612 6.20 -0.32 -14.91
C GLU A 612 5.83 -0.98 -16.26
N MET A 613 6.64 -1.94 -16.73
CA MET A 613 6.32 -2.71 -17.94
C MET A 613 5.15 -3.68 -17.74
N MET A 614 4.95 -4.19 -16.52
CA MET A 614 3.77 -4.96 -16.13
C MET A 614 2.52 -4.07 -16.04
N ASN A 615 2.61 -2.92 -15.37
CA ASN A 615 1.53 -1.95 -15.25
C ASN A 615 1.07 -1.42 -16.62
N ARG A 616 2.00 -1.20 -17.56
CA ARG A 616 1.69 -0.81 -18.95
C ARG A 616 1.20 -1.96 -19.85
N GLN A 617 1.21 -3.21 -19.37
CA GLN A 617 0.95 -4.42 -20.16
C GLN A 617 1.85 -4.49 -21.43
N LYS A 618 3.16 -4.34 -21.21
CA LYS A 618 4.22 -4.31 -22.25
C LYS A 618 5.42 -5.23 -21.96
N MET A 619 5.33 -6.10 -20.95
CA MET A 619 6.34 -7.13 -20.73
C MET A 619 6.59 -7.97 -22.00
N PRO A 620 7.85 -8.35 -22.29
CA PRO A 620 8.15 -9.30 -23.35
C PRO A 620 7.54 -10.67 -23.05
N LYS A 621 7.38 -11.46 -24.11
CA LYS A 621 6.99 -12.87 -24.00
C LYS A 621 8.10 -13.70 -23.35
N THR A 622 7.73 -14.77 -22.65
CA THR A 622 8.68 -15.76 -22.10
C THR A 622 9.55 -16.36 -23.21
N SER A 623 8.99 -16.61 -24.40
CA SER A 623 9.74 -17.07 -25.56
C SER A 623 10.81 -16.07 -26.03
N GLU A 624 10.58 -14.76 -25.96
CA GLU A 624 11.60 -13.75 -26.30
C GLU A 624 12.79 -13.81 -25.34
N LEU A 625 12.53 -13.99 -24.03
CA LEU A 625 13.58 -14.14 -23.03
C LEU A 625 14.38 -15.44 -23.24
N LYS A 626 13.68 -16.57 -23.36
CA LYS A 626 14.31 -17.91 -23.50
C LYS A 626 15.13 -18.05 -24.80
N LEU A 627 14.74 -17.36 -25.87
CA LEU A 627 15.48 -17.35 -27.15
C LEU A 627 16.60 -16.28 -27.20
N GLY A 628 16.79 -15.48 -26.14
CA GLY A 628 17.79 -14.41 -26.12
C GLY A 628 17.47 -13.22 -27.04
N ILE A 629 16.20 -13.06 -27.44
CA ILE A 629 15.70 -11.93 -28.25
C ILE A 629 15.52 -10.67 -27.37
N CYS A 630 15.37 -10.85 -26.06
CA CYS A 630 15.26 -9.77 -25.08
C CYS A 630 15.95 -10.18 -23.78
N ASN A 631 16.65 -9.25 -23.15
CA ASN A 631 17.17 -9.37 -21.78
C ASN A 631 16.67 -8.19 -20.90
N ALA A 632 17.07 -8.13 -19.63
CA ALA A 632 16.67 -7.05 -18.70
C ALA A 632 17.04 -5.64 -19.21
N ASP A 633 18.20 -5.48 -19.86
CA ASP A 633 18.60 -4.20 -20.44
C ASP A 633 17.74 -3.82 -21.65
N ASP A 634 17.29 -4.80 -22.45
CA ASP A 634 16.33 -4.58 -23.54
C ASP A 634 14.95 -4.19 -23.02
N ILE A 635 14.48 -4.78 -21.91
CA ILE A 635 13.23 -4.36 -21.25
C ILE A 635 13.35 -2.88 -20.85
N THR A 636 14.48 -2.49 -20.25
CA THR A 636 14.78 -1.10 -19.86
C THR A 636 14.82 -0.16 -21.07
N ARG A 637 15.47 -0.56 -22.17
CA ARG A 637 15.46 0.20 -23.44
C ARG A 637 14.06 0.31 -24.05
N ARG A 638 13.26 -0.77 -24.03
CA ARG A 638 11.86 -0.79 -24.50
C ARG A 638 11.00 0.18 -23.68
N LEU A 639 11.15 0.20 -22.35
CA LEU A 639 10.42 1.13 -21.48
C LEU A 639 10.74 2.60 -21.79
N HIS A 640 12.02 2.98 -21.86
CA HIS A 640 12.42 4.35 -22.21
C HIS A 640 12.00 4.76 -23.63
N LYS A 641 11.85 3.81 -24.56
CA LYS A 641 11.28 4.09 -25.89
C LYS A 641 9.77 4.34 -25.80
N LEU A 642 9.03 3.49 -25.09
CA LEU A 642 7.59 3.66 -24.86
C LEU A 642 7.28 5.01 -24.18
N ASP A 643 8.13 5.47 -23.28
CA ASP A 643 7.97 6.76 -22.59
C ASP A 643 8.19 7.99 -23.49
N LYS A 644 8.92 7.81 -24.59
CA LYS A 644 9.13 8.83 -25.64
C LYS A 644 8.01 8.85 -26.67
N GLU A 645 7.27 7.75 -26.82
CA GLU A 645 6.11 7.69 -27.71
C GLU A 645 4.93 8.45 -27.08
N LYS A 646 4.47 9.53 -27.73
CA LYS A 646 3.25 10.24 -27.28
C LYS A 646 2.12 9.22 -27.13
N PRO A 647 1.35 9.22 -26.01
CA PRO A 647 0.25 8.29 -25.83
C PRO A 647 -0.70 8.41 -27.03
N LYS A 648 -0.82 7.33 -27.80
CA LYS A 648 -1.77 7.27 -28.92
C LYS A 648 -3.14 7.55 -28.31
N ARG A 649 -3.77 8.67 -28.70
CA ARG A 649 -5.15 8.97 -28.33
C ARG A 649 -5.97 7.72 -28.59
N LEU A 650 -6.49 7.10 -27.53
CA LEU A 650 -7.36 5.97 -27.64
C LEU A 650 -8.58 6.45 -28.42
N LYS A 651 -8.67 6.11 -29.71
CA LYS A 651 -9.87 6.37 -30.49
C LYS A 651 -10.96 5.55 -29.81
N ARG A 652 -11.86 6.21 -29.08
CA ARG A 652 -13.11 5.59 -28.64
C ARG A 652 -13.77 5.01 -29.90
N ARG A 653 -13.76 3.68 -30.03
CA ARG A 653 -14.78 2.97 -30.80
C ARG A 653 -16.06 3.15 -29.98
N VAL A 654 -16.74 4.27 -30.20
CA VAL A 654 -18.15 4.40 -29.83
C VAL A 654 -18.89 3.44 -30.74
N ALA A 655 -19.78 2.64 -30.17
CA ALA A 655 -20.65 1.78 -30.94
C ALA A 655 -21.63 2.63 -31.75
N GLU A 656 -21.43 2.67 -33.07
CA GLU A 656 -22.54 2.76 -34.01
C GLU A 656 -22.84 1.32 -34.42
N GLY A 657 -24.12 0.94 -34.41
CA GLY A 657 -24.51 -0.47 -34.40
C GLY A 657 -24.16 -1.21 -35.69
N GLU A 658 -23.48 -2.34 -35.55
CA GLU A 658 -23.62 -3.46 -36.48
C GLU A 658 -24.69 -4.39 -35.90
N GLU A 659 -25.73 -4.66 -36.68
CA GLU A 659 -26.85 -5.51 -36.26
C GLU A 659 -26.37 -6.95 -36.04
N GLU A 660 -26.62 -7.50 -34.86
CA GLU A 660 -26.51 -8.95 -34.66
C GLU A 660 -27.61 -9.63 -35.48
N ASN A 661 -27.21 -10.30 -36.58
CA ASN A 661 -28.10 -11.18 -37.32
C ASN A 661 -28.60 -12.31 -36.41
N HIS A 662 -29.87 -12.24 -36.00
CA HIS A 662 -30.54 -13.40 -35.42
C HIS A 662 -30.52 -14.58 -36.41
N PRO A 663 -30.19 -15.81 -35.97
CA PRO A 663 -30.36 -16.98 -36.80
C PRO A 663 -31.86 -17.26 -36.99
N SER A 664 -32.32 -17.24 -38.24
CA SER A 664 -33.68 -17.64 -38.62
C SER A 664 -33.89 -19.14 -38.36
N GLU A 665 -35.09 -19.49 -37.91
CA GLU A 665 -35.54 -20.88 -37.70
C GLU A 665 -35.34 -21.73 -38.96
N GLU A 666 -34.62 -22.84 -38.85
CA GLU A 666 -34.54 -23.85 -39.92
C GLU A 666 -35.51 -24.99 -39.61
N GLN A 667 -36.57 -25.08 -40.41
CA GLN A 667 -37.55 -26.16 -40.34
C GLN A 667 -36.94 -27.44 -40.93
N THR A 668 -37.08 -28.57 -40.22
CA THR A 668 -36.97 -29.88 -40.85
C THR A 668 -38.12 -30.07 -41.85
N PRO A 669 -37.87 -30.68 -43.03
CA PRO A 669 -38.08 -32.12 -43.10
C PRO A 669 -37.18 -32.93 -44.07
N HIS A 670 -37.17 -34.24 -43.82
CA HIS A 670 -36.67 -35.37 -44.63
C HIS A 670 -35.16 -35.70 -44.60
#